data_AF-A0A2A4X8E1-F1
#
_entry.id   AF-A0A2A4X8E1-F1
#
_cell.length_a   1.000
_cell.length_b   1.000
_cell.length_c   1.000
_cell.angle_alpha   90.00
_cell.angle_beta   90.00
_cell.angle_gamma   90.00
#
_symmetry.space_group_name_H-M   'P 1'
#
loop_
_entity.id
_entity.type
_entity.pdbx_description
1 polymer ?
#
loop_
_entity_poly.entity_id
_entity_poly.type
_entity_poly.pdbx_seq_one_letter_code
_entity_poly.pdbx_strand_id
1 'polypeptide(L)'
;MTTAASNQQKSAYLEVLNGELANKCFALGQETIIGRNDDASALTSDSSDHSSVSPVAPSSASLSAPPLKNSINLSDNRVSRNHARIFRKKGRFYLEDTQSTNGTFLNTLRLAPGAPCLLREGCNVQVGGVHLRFRPGLTNVEAGEADREGLGFNEEMFDLSLTLGDSAIESHSDFSMIFRPSDIPDPDVSVMIDASALMAKLEGDKADITGVDGRAANTQVLRRLRAMTQMSIGLGAEKNQQALFAKIMDFIYEIFPSAERAFVVLQDEKTGEFHPVAASAQEHNEDGDVLELSQAIVQEVLNKRHSIISTDAATDHRFEQKETILSLGIRSVMCAPLLADNEVMGLIQVDTRRQTDSFDEEDLQVLTGIGAQVAVTLKNFSLYDDIERLFEGFVTASVHAIEARDPATAGHSFRVAEYTERLAGLVDGSSVKAIRDIQFSTEQMRELRYAALLHDFGKVSVREHVLIKGKKLYHTQMDLLQSRFLYAQASMERHAYRELIDNHSELSPSEFKARRQVMEKYLKQESTRLQKFFSSVKIANEPSILDDEVTEDLRSVADYVFPGEDGGPLPLITTPELEALTRARGSLTPEERLEIQSHVSHTYTFLNHIPWTGALSAVADIAHAHHEKMDGTGYPLGLTGAEIPIQSRIMAVADIFDALTAGDRPYKRSLSVEKALDILTQEAKSGKVDSLLVDVFIESRAYSVGRPVGR
;
A
#
# COMPACT_ATOMS: atom_id res chain seq x y z
N MET A 1 -45.21 16.95 -26.45
CA MET A 1 -45.47 17.66 -25.17
C MET A 1 -45.11 16.68 -24.06
N THR A 2 -43.85 16.35 -23.81
CA THR A 2 -42.62 17.15 -23.57
C THR A 2 -42.59 17.92 -22.24
N THR A 3 -41.38 17.95 -21.66
CA THR A 3 -40.81 18.91 -20.69
C THR A 3 -41.37 18.98 -19.25
N ALA A 4 -40.61 18.37 -18.32
CA ALA A 4 -40.30 18.96 -17.00
C ALA A 4 -39.02 18.33 -16.37
N ALA A 5 -38.91 17.00 -16.33
CA ALA A 5 -38.00 16.28 -15.43
C ALA A 5 -36.51 16.11 -15.85
N SER A 6 -35.94 16.95 -16.73
CA SER A 6 -34.57 16.75 -17.26
C SER A 6 -33.53 17.82 -16.85
N ASN A 7 -33.94 18.96 -16.28
CA ASN A 7 -33.07 20.15 -16.26
C ASN A 7 -32.32 20.44 -14.95
N GLN A 8 -32.64 19.80 -13.81
CA GLN A 8 -31.93 20.07 -12.55
C GLN A 8 -30.69 19.18 -12.35
N GLN A 9 -30.72 17.89 -12.71
CA GLN A 9 -29.50 17.05 -12.75
C GLN A 9 -28.45 17.57 -13.77
N LYS A 10 -28.89 18.26 -14.83
CA LYS A 10 -27.99 18.97 -15.76
C LYS A 10 -27.24 20.15 -15.13
N SER A 11 -27.71 20.66 -13.99
CA SER A 11 -27.09 21.79 -13.28
C SER A 11 -26.21 21.39 -12.10
N ALA A 12 -26.26 20.13 -11.65
CA ALA A 12 -25.43 19.63 -10.54
C ALA A 12 -24.05 19.10 -11.00
N TYR A 13 -23.91 18.77 -12.29
CA TYR A 13 -22.61 18.43 -12.90
C TYR A 13 -21.69 19.67 -13.12
N LEU A 14 -22.17 20.86 -12.76
CA LEU A 14 -21.62 22.17 -13.14
C LEU A 14 -20.68 22.79 -12.09
N GLU A 15 -20.52 22.20 -10.89
CA GLU A 15 -19.74 22.79 -9.79
C GLU A 15 -18.59 21.92 -9.21
N VAL A 16 -18.53 20.61 -9.52
CA VAL A 16 -17.74 19.64 -8.72
C VAL A 16 -16.23 19.58 -9.07
N LEU A 17 -15.73 20.37 -10.03
CA LEU A 17 -14.29 20.46 -10.36
C LEU A 17 -13.86 21.92 -10.64
N ASN A 18 -14.11 22.82 -9.70
CA ASN A 18 -13.69 24.22 -9.79
C ASN A 18 -12.18 24.38 -9.59
N GLY A 19 -11.44 24.14 -10.67
CA GLY A 19 -9.99 24.35 -10.84
C GLY A 19 -9.63 24.53 -12.32
N GLU A 20 -10.49 25.24 -13.06
CA GLU A 20 -10.34 25.71 -14.45
C GLU A 20 -9.52 24.86 -15.45
N LEU A 21 -10.13 23.76 -15.92
CA LEU A 21 -10.12 23.47 -17.35
C LEU A 21 -11.44 22.80 -17.74
N ALA A 22 -12.34 23.59 -18.33
CA ALA A 22 -13.75 23.28 -18.51
C ALA A 22 -14.04 21.87 -19.06
N ASN A 23 -14.89 21.12 -18.33
CA ASN A 23 -15.43 19.82 -18.70
C ASN A 23 -16.08 19.83 -20.08
N LYS A 24 -15.33 19.49 -21.13
CA LYS A 24 -15.91 18.98 -22.37
C LYS A 24 -16.31 17.53 -22.15
N CYS A 25 -17.61 17.23 -22.17
CA CYS A 25 -18.08 15.86 -22.35
C CYS A 25 -17.49 15.33 -23.68
N PHE A 26 -16.66 14.27 -23.61
CA PHE A 26 -15.98 13.71 -24.78
C PHE A 26 -16.94 12.90 -25.67
N ALA A 27 -17.79 13.61 -26.43
CA ALA A 27 -18.70 13.03 -27.41
C ALA A 27 -17.93 12.55 -28.66
N LEU A 28 -17.31 11.38 -28.57
CA LEU A 28 -16.42 10.84 -29.60
C LEU A 28 -17.18 10.20 -30.77
N GLY A 29 -17.55 11.03 -31.75
CA GLY A 29 -18.10 10.61 -33.05
C GLY A 29 -17.09 10.57 -34.21
N GLN A 30 -15.99 11.34 -34.13
CA GLN A 30 -14.93 11.43 -35.16
C GLN A 30 -13.54 11.61 -34.52
N GLU A 31 -12.48 11.61 -35.33
CA GLU A 31 -11.08 11.80 -34.90
C GLU A 31 -10.91 13.08 -34.07
N THR A 32 -10.27 12.96 -32.92
CA THR A 32 -10.16 13.98 -31.87
C THR A 32 -8.70 14.16 -31.50
N ILE A 33 -8.21 15.40 -31.54
CA ILE A 33 -6.80 15.73 -31.35
C ILE A 33 -6.62 16.51 -30.04
N ILE A 34 -5.62 16.12 -29.25
CA ILE A 34 -5.25 16.68 -27.95
C ILE A 34 -3.94 17.45 -28.10
N GLY A 35 -3.91 18.70 -27.64
CA GLY A 35 -2.70 19.53 -27.70
C GLY A 35 -2.81 20.84 -26.93
N ARG A 36 -1.77 21.68 -27.02
CA ARG A 36 -1.75 23.04 -26.45
C ARG A 36 -2.13 24.07 -27.52
N ASN A 37 -2.84 25.12 -27.12
CA ASN A 37 -3.22 26.24 -27.99
C ASN A 37 -2.43 27.49 -27.59
N ASP A 38 -1.57 27.98 -28.47
CA ASP A 38 -0.73 29.17 -28.23
C ASP A 38 -1.47 30.44 -28.71
N ASP A 39 -2.37 31.00 -27.89
CA ASP A 39 -3.05 32.29 -28.18
C ASP A 39 -3.42 33.04 -26.88
N ALA A 40 -2.45 33.76 -26.28
CA ALA A 40 -2.69 34.68 -25.16
C ALA A 40 -1.56 35.71 -24.95
N SER A 41 -1.12 36.43 -26.01
CA SER A 41 -0.14 37.53 -25.85
C SER A 41 -0.21 38.62 -26.93
N ALA A 42 -1.34 39.34 -27.02
CA ALA A 42 -1.41 40.65 -27.71
C ALA A 42 -2.75 41.40 -27.43
N LEU A 43 -2.89 42.00 -26.24
CA LEU A 43 -3.81 43.12 -26.01
C LEU A 43 -3.08 44.14 -25.11
N THR A 44 -3.25 45.43 -25.43
CA THR A 44 -2.33 46.55 -25.09
C THR A 44 -0.98 46.44 -25.85
N SER A 45 -0.46 47.48 -26.53
CA SER A 45 -0.83 48.91 -26.63
C SER A 45 -0.61 49.49 -28.04
N ASP A 46 -1.13 50.70 -28.30
CA ASP A 46 -0.97 51.47 -29.56
C ASP A 46 0.47 51.61 -30.07
N SER A 47 0.68 51.53 -31.39
CA SER A 47 0.94 52.69 -32.26
C SER A 47 1.36 52.31 -33.70
N SER A 48 1.17 53.25 -34.63
CA SER A 48 1.66 53.31 -36.03
C SER A 48 3.06 52.73 -36.25
N ASP A 49 3.42 52.12 -37.40
CA ASP A 49 3.42 52.83 -38.70
C ASP A 49 3.55 51.88 -39.94
N HIS A 50 3.56 52.47 -41.14
CA HIS A 50 3.59 51.82 -42.46
C HIS A 50 4.85 50.97 -42.77
N SER A 51 4.68 49.84 -43.49
CA SER A 51 5.05 49.78 -44.94
C SER A 51 4.90 48.38 -45.57
N SER A 52 4.64 48.38 -46.88
CA SER A 52 4.48 47.22 -47.77
C SER A 52 5.81 46.70 -48.33
N VAL A 53 5.95 45.39 -48.59
CA VAL A 53 6.49 44.81 -49.84
C VAL A 53 6.02 43.34 -49.98
N SER A 54 5.74 42.92 -51.21
CA SER A 54 5.53 41.52 -51.68
C SER A 54 6.32 41.36 -53.01
N PRO A 55 6.27 40.24 -53.76
CA PRO A 55 6.25 38.81 -53.40
C PRO A 55 7.33 38.00 -54.17
N VAL A 56 7.70 36.79 -53.74
CA VAL A 56 8.22 35.72 -54.64
C VAL A 56 7.79 34.32 -54.16
N ALA A 57 7.22 33.53 -55.07
CA ALA A 57 7.14 32.06 -55.05
C ALA A 57 7.61 31.58 -56.43
N PRO A 58 8.24 30.39 -56.59
CA PRO A 58 7.63 29.07 -56.38
C PRO A 58 8.55 28.11 -55.56
N SER A 59 8.36 26.79 -55.40
CA SER A 59 7.51 25.80 -56.10
C SER A 59 7.14 24.60 -55.19
N SER A 60 6.30 23.70 -55.71
CA SER A 60 6.16 22.28 -55.30
C SER A 60 6.11 21.95 -53.80
N ALA A 61 4.89 21.96 -53.23
CA ALA A 61 4.51 21.08 -52.13
C ALA A 61 3.07 20.62 -52.33
N SER A 62 2.78 19.37 -51.95
CA SER A 62 1.47 18.72 -52.04
C SER A 62 0.38 19.48 -51.29
N LEU A 63 -0.86 19.34 -51.77
CA LEU A 63 -2.11 19.78 -51.12
C LEU A 63 -2.10 19.50 -49.61
N SER A 64 -1.73 20.51 -48.82
CA SER A 64 -1.91 20.49 -47.38
C SER A 64 -3.36 20.83 -47.05
N ALA A 65 -4.05 19.89 -46.41
CA ALA A 65 -5.28 20.19 -45.70
C ALA A 65 -5.02 21.31 -44.67
N PRO A 66 -6.02 22.14 -44.32
CA PRO A 66 -5.85 23.18 -43.31
C PRO A 66 -5.34 22.57 -41.99
N PRO A 67 -4.53 23.31 -41.21
CA PRO A 67 -3.97 22.79 -39.97
C PRO A 67 -5.10 22.30 -39.06
N LEU A 68 -4.99 21.03 -38.66
CA LEU A 68 -5.97 20.35 -37.83
C LEU A 68 -6.14 21.12 -36.51
N LYS A 69 -7.32 21.71 -36.31
CA LYS A 69 -7.62 22.48 -35.11
C LYS A 69 -7.84 21.52 -33.94
N ASN A 70 -7.02 21.65 -32.90
CA ASN A 70 -7.10 20.82 -31.70
C ASN A 70 -8.52 20.78 -31.12
N SER A 71 -9.01 19.57 -30.89
CA SER A 71 -10.35 19.31 -30.36
C SER A 71 -10.39 19.51 -28.85
N ILE A 72 -9.30 19.14 -28.17
CA ILE A 72 -9.08 19.22 -26.73
C ILE A 72 -7.81 20.07 -26.53
N ASN A 73 -7.98 21.23 -25.91
CA ASN A 73 -6.90 22.15 -25.59
C ASN A 73 -6.55 22.04 -24.11
N LEU A 74 -5.27 21.77 -23.82
CA LEU A 74 -4.73 21.72 -22.46
C LEU A 74 -3.80 22.92 -22.24
N SER A 75 -3.80 23.50 -21.03
CA SER A 75 -3.00 24.67 -20.66
C SER A 75 -1.63 24.32 -20.05
N ASP A 76 -1.35 23.03 -19.84
CA ASP A 76 -0.07 22.56 -19.30
C ASP A 76 1.05 22.74 -20.34
N ASN A 77 2.11 23.47 -19.96
CA ASN A 77 3.27 23.75 -20.80
C ASN A 77 4.10 22.52 -21.18
N ARG A 78 3.87 21.37 -20.54
CA ARG A 78 4.45 20.06 -20.91
C ARG A 78 3.71 19.40 -22.08
N VAL A 79 2.61 19.98 -22.57
CA VAL A 79 1.81 19.42 -23.66
C VAL A 79 2.26 20.02 -25.01
N SER A 80 2.82 19.17 -25.89
CA SER A 80 3.11 19.51 -27.29
C SER A 80 1.88 20.00 -28.07
N ARG A 81 2.09 20.81 -29.13
CA ARG A 81 1.02 21.39 -29.96
C ARG A 81 0.06 20.36 -30.54
N ASN A 82 0.57 19.24 -31.04
CA ASN A 82 -0.20 18.04 -31.37
C ASN A 82 0.41 16.91 -30.52
N HIS A 83 -0.23 16.55 -29.40
CA HIS A 83 0.36 15.62 -28.44
C HIS A 83 -0.13 14.18 -28.66
N ALA A 84 -1.45 14.02 -28.76
CA ALA A 84 -2.08 12.72 -28.95
C ALA A 84 -3.34 12.84 -29.81
N ARG A 85 -3.77 11.74 -30.41
CA ARG A 85 -5.07 11.64 -31.08
C ARG A 85 -5.87 10.43 -30.60
N ILE A 86 -7.18 10.59 -30.54
CA ILE A 86 -8.16 9.53 -30.29
C ILE A 86 -9.02 9.37 -31.53
N PHE A 87 -9.17 8.15 -32.05
CA PHE A 87 -9.98 7.87 -33.23
C PHE A 87 -10.73 6.54 -33.12
N ARG A 88 -11.75 6.35 -33.96
CA ARG A 88 -12.60 5.14 -33.97
C ARG A 88 -12.34 4.31 -35.22
N LYS A 89 -12.10 3.00 -35.07
CA LYS A 89 -11.87 2.05 -36.17
C LYS A 89 -12.57 0.74 -35.88
N LYS A 90 -13.39 0.24 -36.83
CA LYS A 90 -14.22 -0.97 -36.66
C LYS A 90 -15.01 -1.00 -35.34
N GLY A 91 -15.67 0.11 -35.00
CA GLY A 91 -16.48 0.25 -33.78
C GLY A 91 -15.71 0.54 -32.49
N ARG A 92 -14.40 0.23 -32.43
CA ARG A 92 -13.53 0.40 -31.24
C ARG A 92 -12.77 1.73 -31.27
N PHE A 93 -12.38 2.23 -30.10
CA PHE A 93 -11.59 3.46 -29.93
C PHE A 93 -10.10 3.15 -29.77
N TYR A 94 -9.26 4.03 -30.29
CA TYR A 94 -7.81 3.93 -30.24
C TYR A 94 -7.20 5.28 -29.84
N LEU A 95 -6.10 5.23 -29.09
CA LEU A 95 -5.27 6.36 -28.68
C LEU A 95 -3.88 6.22 -29.30
N GLU A 96 -3.33 7.28 -29.85
CA GLU A 96 -2.03 7.31 -30.50
C GLU A 96 -1.26 8.58 -30.12
N ASP A 97 0.00 8.44 -29.73
CA ASP A 97 0.90 9.57 -29.51
C ASP A 97 1.34 10.16 -30.86
N THR A 98 1.18 11.47 -31.07
CA THR A 98 1.48 12.13 -32.35
C THR A 98 2.89 12.71 -32.39
N GLN A 99 3.88 11.96 -31.86
CA GLN A 99 5.27 12.39 -31.67
C GLN A 99 5.40 13.53 -30.66
N SER A 100 4.78 13.35 -29.49
CA SER A 100 4.88 14.32 -28.40
C SER A 100 6.28 14.33 -27.75
N THR A 101 6.68 15.49 -27.23
CA THR A 101 7.99 15.68 -26.59
C THR A 101 8.10 14.90 -25.29
N ASN A 102 7.03 14.89 -24.49
CA ASN A 102 7.02 14.31 -23.14
C ASN A 102 6.34 12.92 -23.06
N GLY A 103 5.72 12.45 -24.15
CA GLY A 103 5.04 11.16 -24.21
C GLY A 103 3.58 11.22 -23.74
N THR A 104 2.73 10.52 -24.49
CA THR A 104 1.38 10.11 -24.04
C THR A 104 1.48 8.81 -23.26
N PHE A 105 0.77 8.70 -22.14
CA PHE A 105 0.70 7.48 -21.33
C PHE A 105 -0.74 6.97 -21.23
N LEU A 106 -0.92 5.65 -21.22
CA LEU A 106 -2.20 4.97 -21.09
C LEU A 106 -2.10 3.94 -19.96
N ASN A 107 -2.85 4.13 -18.87
CA ASN A 107 -2.74 3.34 -17.65
C ASN A 107 -1.26 3.16 -17.23
N THR A 108 -0.56 4.29 -17.02
CA THR A 108 0.89 4.45 -16.76
C THR A 108 1.87 3.98 -17.84
N LEU A 109 1.46 3.18 -18.84
CA LEU A 109 2.33 2.75 -19.94
C LEU A 109 2.55 3.88 -20.96
N ARG A 110 3.80 4.28 -21.22
CA ARG A 110 4.14 5.24 -22.29
C ARG A 110 3.88 4.62 -23.66
N LEU A 111 3.10 5.30 -24.50
CA LEU A 111 2.83 4.87 -25.87
C LEU A 111 4.04 5.13 -26.78
N ALA A 112 4.29 4.20 -27.71
CA ALA A 112 5.24 4.42 -28.79
C ALA A 112 4.67 5.46 -29.79
N PRO A 113 5.45 6.49 -30.19
CA PRO A 113 4.99 7.49 -31.15
C PRO A 113 4.49 6.89 -32.47
N GLY A 114 3.29 7.29 -32.90
CA GLY A 114 2.64 6.79 -34.12
C GLY A 114 2.05 5.37 -34.02
N ALA A 115 2.08 4.72 -32.85
CA ALA A 115 1.49 3.40 -32.65
C ALA A 115 0.12 3.50 -31.94
N PRO A 116 -1.01 3.20 -32.62
CA PRO A 116 -2.34 3.31 -32.01
C PRO A 116 -2.64 2.12 -31.08
N CYS A 117 -2.85 2.43 -29.79
CA CYS A 117 -3.23 1.48 -28.76
C CYS A 117 -4.76 1.46 -28.54
N LEU A 118 -5.32 0.33 -28.12
CA LEU A 118 -6.76 0.16 -27.90
C LEU A 118 -7.22 0.88 -26.62
N LEU A 119 -8.21 1.76 -26.73
CA LEU A 119 -8.75 2.52 -25.61
C LEU A 119 -10.07 1.89 -25.12
N ARG A 120 -10.12 1.50 -23.84
CA ARG A 120 -11.28 0.87 -23.17
C ARG A 120 -11.91 1.83 -22.16
N GLU A 121 -13.17 1.62 -21.85
CA GLU A 121 -13.86 2.37 -20.79
C GLU A 121 -13.11 2.27 -19.45
N GLY A 122 -13.01 3.40 -18.74
CA GLY A 122 -12.29 3.50 -17.48
C GLY A 122 -10.78 3.74 -17.62
N CYS A 123 -10.18 3.57 -18.80
CA CYS A 123 -8.76 3.84 -19.02
C CYS A 123 -8.39 5.29 -18.66
N ASN A 124 -7.27 5.45 -17.94
CA ASN A 124 -6.68 6.74 -17.65
C ASN A 124 -5.62 7.06 -18.71
N VAL A 125 -5.75 8.22 -19.36
CA VAL A 125 -4.86 8.77 -20.37
C VAL A 125 -4.14 9.97 -19.77
N GLN A 126 -2.82 9.94 -19.70
CA GLN A 126 -2.02 11.05 -19.22
C GLN A 126 -1.28 11.73 -20.38
N VAL A 127 -1.39 13.05 -20.42
CA VAL A 127 -0.78 13.94 -21.42
C VAL A 127 -0.16 15.12 -20.68
N GLY A 128 1.17 15.18 -20.62
CA GLY A 128 1.87 16.07 -19.69
C GLY A 128 1.56 15.68 -18.23
N GLY A 129 1.15 16.64 -17.40
CA GLY A 129 0.61 16.38 -16.06
C GLY A 129 -0.91 16.32 -16.00
N VAL A 130 -1.63 16.30 -17.14
CA VAL A 130 -3.09 16.21 -17.15
C VAL A 130 -3.49 14.74 -17.27
N HIS A 131 -4.33 14.27 -16.34
CA HIS A 131 -4.93 12.94 -16.36
C HIS A 131 -6.39 13.03 -16.84
N LEU A 132 -6.73 12.25 -17.86
CA LEU A 132 -8.04 12.18 -18.49
C LEU A 132 -8.59 10.75 -18.34
N ARG A 133 -9.86 10.58 -17.95
CA ARG A 133 -10.49 9.25 -17.92
C ARG A 133 -11.40 9.05 -19.14
N PHE A 134 -11.17 7.98 -19.88
CA PHE A 134 -11.98 7.65 -21.05
C PHE A 134 -13.32 7.01 -20.65
N ARG A 135 -14.41 7.55 -21.19
CA ARG A 135 -15.73 6.92 -21.23
C ARG A 135 -16.30 7.04 -22.65
N PRO A 136 -16.78 5.95 -23.27
CA PRO A 136 -17.42 6.03 -24.58
C PRO A 136 -18.79 6.72 -24.43
N GLY A 137 -19.02 7.77 -25.21
CA GLY A 137 -20.32 8.45 -25.21
C GLY A 137 -21.43 7.53 -25.75
N LEU A 138 -22.57 7.48 -25.06
CA LEU A 138 -23.79 6.82 -25.51
C LEU A 138 -24.35 7.52 -26.77
N THR A 139 -23.89 7.09 -27.94
CA THR A 139 -24.55 7.40 -29.21
C THR A 139 -25.49 6.25 -29.56
N ASN A 140 -26.80 6.51 -29.58
CA ASN A 140 -27.78 5.57 -30.12
C ASN A 140 -27.35 5.10 -31.51
N VAL A 141 -27.00 3.82 -31.62
CA VAL A 141 -27.10 3.09 -32.88
C VAL A 141 -28.42 2.35 -32.78
N GLU A 142 -29.34 2.66 -33.69
CA GLU A 142 -30.67 2.04 -33.73
C GLU A 142 -30.51 0.52 -33.88
N ALA A 143 -31.16 -0.22 -32.98
CA ALA A 143 -31.17 -1.67 -33.02
C ALA A 143 -32.13 -2.15 -34.11
N GLY A 144 -31.58 -2.55 -35.25
CA GLY A 144 -32.28 -3.32 -36.27
C GLY A 144 -32.21 -4.83 -36.00
N GLU A 145 -33.02 -5.28 -35.03
CA GLU A 145 -33.52 -6.66 -34.79
C GLU A 145 -32.54 -7.85 -34.58
N ALA A 146 -33.02 -8.84 -33.81
CA ALA A 146 -32.37 -10.09 -33.35
C ALA A 146 -31.20 -9.92 -32.32
N ASP A 147 -31.20 -10.52 -31.12
CA ASP A 147 -32.14 -11.46 -30.50
C ASP A 147 -32.32 -11.21 -28.98
N ARG A 148 -33.41 -11.79 -28.42
CA ARG A 148 -33.80 -11.77 -26.99
C ARG A 148 -33.04 -12.88 -26.21
N GLU A 149 -33.04 -13.03 -24.88
CA GLU A 149 -33.93 -12.64 -23.75
C GLU A 149 -33.03 -12.28 -22.53
N GLY A 150 -33.35 -11.34 -21.63
CA GLY A 150 -34.27 -11.47 -20.48
C GLY A 150 -33.52 -11.96 -19.22
N LEU A 151 -33.63 -11.42 -17.99
CA LEU A 151 -34.35 -10.29 -17.36
C LEU A 151 -33.38 -9.71 -16.28
N GLY A 152 -33.34 -8.41 -15.98
CA GLY A 152 -34.24 -7.76 -15.02
C GLY A 152 -33.45 -7.22 -13.82
N PHE A 153 -33.25 -5.91 -13.75
CA PHE A 153 -32.71 -5.21 -12.57
C PHE A 153 -33.76 -5.14 -11.46
N ASN A 154 -33.30 -5.02 -10.21
CA ASN A 154 -33.96 -4.22 -9.18
C ASN A 154 -32.89 -3.57 -8.29
N GLU A 155 -32.86 -2.25 -8.27
CA GLU A 155 -32.15 -1.45 -7.27
C GLU A 155 -33.13 -1.14 -6.12
N GLU A 156 -32.82 -1.51 -4.87
CA GLU A 156 -33.37 -0.80 -3.71
C GLU A 156 -32.31 -0.69 -2.58
N MET A 157 -32.12 0.55 -2.12
CA MET A 157 -31.62 1.00 -0.81
C MET A 157 -30.20 0.61 -0.32
N PHE A 158 -29.33 1.62 -0.30
CA PHE A 158 -28.52 1.93 0.88
C PHE A 158 -29.43 2.57 1.95
N ASP A 159 -29.34 2.10 3.20
CA ASP A 159 -29.50 2.95 4.39
C ASP A 159 -28.67 2.37 5.55
N LEU A 160 -28.14 3.23 6.42
CA LEU A 160 -27.23 2.85 7.51
C LEU A 160 -27.77 3.36 8.84
N SER A 161 -28.23 2.45 9.70
CA SER A 161 -28.69 2.78 11.06
C SER A 161 -28.18 1.77 12.07
N LEU A 162 -27.37 2.24 13.02
CA LEU A 162 -26.95 1.51 14.21
C LEU A 162 -27.99 1.69 15.33
N THR A 163 -28.62 0.60 15.75
CA THR A 163 -29.17 0.47 17.11
C THR A 163 -28.88 -0.92 17.66
N LEU A 164 -28.51 -0.98 18.94
CA LEU A 164 -28.20 -2.21 19.67
C LEU A 164 -29.47 -3.04 19.93
N GLY A 165 -29.42 -4.35 19.69
CA GLY A 165 -30.49 -5.28 20.09
C GLY A 165 -30.41 -6.66 19.44
N ASP A 166 -29.87 -7.63 20.20
CA ASP A 166 -29.88 -9.10 20.04
C ASP A 166 -30.16 -9.79 18.68
N SER A 167 -29.24 -10.72 18.39
CA SER A 167 -29.39 -12.01 17.67
C SER A 167 -29.31 -12.09 16.13
N ALA A 168 -28.72 -13.21 15.69
CA ALA A 168 -28.73 -13.82 14.35
C ALA A 168 -27.91 -13.16 13.20
N ILE A 169 -26.65 -13.60 13.15
CA ILE A 169 -25.73 -13.73 12.01
C ILE A 169 -26.39 -13.94 10.64
N GLU A 170 -25.98 -13.15 9.63
CA GLU A 170 -25.57 -13.65 8.30
C GLU A 170 -24.73 -12.58 7.56
N SER A 171 -23.72 -12.98 6.78
CA SER A 171 -22.59 -12.10 6.41
C SER A 171 -22.35 -11.98 4.90
N HIS A 172 -22.52 -10.76 4.38
CA HIS A 172 -21.89 -10.31 3.13
C HIS A 172 -21.31 -8.90 3.33
N SER A 173 -20.03 -8.72 2.98
CA SER A 173 -19.32 -7.44 3.14
C SER A 173 -18.41 -7.14 1.94
N ASP A 174 -18.89 -6.32 1.02
CA ASP A 174 -18.01 -5.58 0.11
C ASP A 174 -17.26 -4.51 0.93
N PHE A 175 -15.95 -4.66 1.08
CA PHE A 175 -15.12 -3.68 1.79
C PHE A 175 -14.79 -2.47 0.88
N SER A 176 -15.67 -1.47 0.86
CA SER A 176 -15.34 -0.14 0.33
C SER A 176 -14.91 0.80 1.46
N MET A 177 -13.61 0.91 1.71
CA MET A 177 -13.08 1.83 2.73
C MET A 177 -12.87 3.22 2.12
N ILE A 178 -13.81 4.13 2.37
CA ILE A 178 -13.71 5.54 1.95
C ILE A 178 -12.93 6.31 3.02
N PHE A 179 -11.64 6.55 2.77
CA PHE A 179 -10.88 7.54 3.52
C PHE A 179 -11.42 8.94 3.18
N ARG A 180 -12.07 9.59 4.16
CA ARG A 180 -12.40 11.01 4.08
C ARG A 180 -11.14 11.82 4.43
N PRO A 181 -10.76 12.86 3.65
CA PRO A 181 -9.57 13.68 3.94
C PRO A 181 -9.72 14.62 5.16
N SER A 182 -10.34 14.17 6.27
CA SER A 182 -10.87 15.07 7.32
C SER A 182 -10.30 14.88 8.71
N ASP A 183 -9.68 13.73 9.02
CA ASP A 183 -9.17 13.42 10.37
C ASP A 183 -7.66 13.12 10.40
N ILE A 184 -6.94 13.42 9.32
CA ILE A 184 -5.51 13.73 9.43
C ILE A 184 -5.47 15.20 9.85
N PRO A 185 -4.87 15.56 11.01
CA PRO A 185 -4.58 16.96 11.30
C PRO A 185 -3.61 17.43 10.21
N ASP A 186 -4.10 18.24 9.28
CA ASP A 186 -3.22 19.14 8.54
C ASP A 186 -2.54 19.98 9.64
N PRO A 187 -1.20 19.97 9.77
CA PRO A 187 -0.51 20.69 10.84
C PRO A 187 -0.58 22.19 10.53
N ASP A 188 -1.74 22.75 10.86
CA ASP A 188 -2.07 24.15 10.69
C ASP A 188 -1.02 24.96 11.44
N VAL A 189 -0.41 25.92 10.75
CA VAL A 189 0.71 26.74 11.25
C VAL A 189 2.08 26.02 11.32
N SER A 190 2.55 25.46 10.19
CA SER A 190 3.98 25.63 9.86
C SER A 190 4.21 27.00 9.18
N VAL A 191 4.27 28.07 9.99
CA VAL A 191 4.95 29.28 9.53
C VAL A 191 6.44 28.98 9.54
N MET A 192 6.93 28.38 8.44
CA MET A 192 8.33 28.46 8.07
C MET A 192 8.66 29.92 7.78
N ILE A 193 8.93 30.68 8.85
CA ILE A 193 9.78 31.85 8.76
C ILE A 193 11.09 31.33 8.18
N ASP A 194 11.49 31.81 6.99
CA ASP A 194 12.81 31.54 6.45
C ASP A 194 13.85 32.19 7.37
N ALA A 195 14.24 31.40 8.37
CA ALA A 195 15.18 31.79 9.40
C ALA A 195 16.52 32.21 8.80
N SER A 196 16.95 31.56 7.71
CA SER A 196 18.13 31.90 6.93
C SER A 196 18.05 33.33 6.37
N ALA A 197 16.93 33.69 5.75
CA ALA A 197 16.71 35.05 5.25
C ALA A 197 16.54 36.09 6.37
N LEU A 198 15.91 35.73 7.49
CA LEU A 198 15.80 36.61 8.65
C LEU A 198 17.17 36.85 9.32
N MET A 199 17.99 35.81 9.46
CA MET A 199 19.37 35.88 9.94
C MET A 199 20.23 36.76 9.03
N ALA A 200 20.18 36.55 7.70
CA ALA A 200 20.92 37.36 6.74
C ALA A 200 20.55 38.86 6.82
N LYS A 201 19.27 39.19 7.02
CA LYS A 201 18.83 40.57 7.30
C LYS A 201 19.39 41.10 8.63
N LEU A 202 19.33 40.30 9.69
CA LEU A 202 19.80 40.67 11.03
C LEU A 202 21.33 40.78 11.15
N GLU A 203 22.09 40.17 10.25
CA GLU A 203 23.53 40.34 10.12
C GLU A 203 23.93 41.59 9.31
N GLY A 204 23.08 42.03 8.36
CA GLY A 204 23.30 43.22 7.55
C GLY A 204 23.28 44.53 8.34
N ASP A 205 22.44 44.62 9.38
CA ASP A 205 22.29 45.81 10.23
C ASP A 205 23.48 46.08 11.20
N LYS A 206 24.61 45.38 11.04
CA LYS A 206 25.86 45.65 11.79
C LYS A 206 26.45 47.06 11.57
N ALA A 207 25.96 47.81 10.57
CA ALA A 207 26.69 48.94 10.00
C ALA A 207 26.43 50.34 10.63
N ASP A 208 25.24 50.64 11.16
CA ASP A 208 24.91 52.06 11.44
C ASP A 208 23.94 52.28 12.61
N ILE A 209 24.46 52.32 13.84
CA ILE A 209 23.76 52.98 14.96
C ILE A 209 24.77 53.67 15.88
N THR A 210 24.70 54.99 16.06
CA THR A 210 25.41 55.78 17.11
C THR A 210 24.41 56.58 17.99
N GLY A 211 24.66 56.75 19.30
CA GLY A 211 23.75 57.43 20.26
C GLY A 211 23.43 56.66 21.55
N VAL A 212 23.96 57.10 22.69
CA VAL A 212 24.01 56.39 24.00
C VAL A 212 22.69 56.53 24.79
N ASP A 213 22.58 55.84 25.94
CA ASP A 213 21.47 55.81 26.92
C ASP A 213 20.20 55.01 26.55
N GLY A 214 19.74 55.03 25.29
CA GLY A 214 18.61 54.18 24.85
C GLY A 214 18.97 52.72 24.53
N ARG A 215 20.24 52.32 24.68
CA ARG A 215 20.80 51.13 24.01
C ARG A 215 20.77 49.84 24.79
N ALA A 216 20.99 49.87 26.10
CA ALA A 216 21.16 48.63 26.87
C ALA A 216 19.89 47.77 26.77
N ALA A 217 18.72 48.37 27.04
CA ALA A 217 17.43 47.70 26.92
C ALA A 217 17.14 47.18 25.50
N ASN A 218 17.26 48.01 24.46
CA ASN A 218 17.00 47.57 23.08
C ASN A 218 17.98 46.48 22.61
N THR A 219 19.26 46.55 23.00
CA THR A 219 20.24 45.49 22.69
C THR A 219 19.90 44.19 23.43
N GLN A 220 19.43 44.27 24.68
CA GLN A 220 19.07 43.10 25.49
C GLN A 220 17.78 42.44 25.01
N VAL A 221 16.75 43.22 24.66
CA VAL A 221 15.52 42.73 24.02
C VAL A 221 15.82 42.08 22.67
N LEU A 222 16.61 42.71 21.79
CA LEU A 222 17.01 42.12 20.51
C LEU A 222 17.85 40.83 20.68
N ARG A 223 18.69 40.76 21.73
CA ARG A 223 19.49 39.56 22.03
C ARG A 223 18.62 38.42 22.58
N ARG A 224 17.65 38.70 23.45
CA ARG A 224 16.64 37.72 23.92
C ARG A 224 15.75 37.24 22.76
N LEU A 225 15.27 38.13 21.88
CA LEU A 225 14.52 37.76 20.68
C LEU A 225 15.33 36.87 19.73
N ARG A 226 16.63 37.16 19.52
CA ARG A 226 17.51 36.27 18.75
C ARG A 226 17.66 34.90 19.40
N ALA A 227 17.89 34.83 20.71
CA ALA A 227 17.97 33.57 21.44
C ALA A 227 16.67 32.75 21.31
N MET A 228 15.50 33.37 21.53
CA MET A 228 14.20 32.72 21.35
C MET A 228 14.00 32.20 19.92
N THR A 229 14.30 33.01 18.91
CA THR A 229 14.19 32.58 17.50
C THR A 229 15.16 31.43 17.18
N GLN A 230 16.42 31.51 17.62
CA GLN A 230 17.41 30.44 17.44
C GLN A 230 16.99 29.13 18.12
N MET A 231 16.43 29.20 19.33
CA MET A 231 15.85 28.06 20.02
C MET A 231 14.65 27.48 19.26
N SER A 232 13.68 28.28 18.82
CA SER A 232 12.52 27.78 18.06
C SER A 232 12.94 27.01 16.81
N ILE A 233 13.97 27.47 16.09
CA ILE A 233 14.54 26.77 14.94
C ILE A 233 15.29 25.49 15.38
N GLY A 234 16.16 25.59 16.38
CA GLY A 234 17.02 24.48 16.81
C GLY A 234 16.30 23.34 17.53
N LEU A 235 15.18 23.64 18.20
CA LEU A 235 14.26 22.70 18.84
C LEU A 235 13.26 22.13 17.83
N GLY A 236 12.74 22.95 16.91
CA GLY A 236 11.77 22.51 15.89
C GLY A 236 12.36 21.60 14.80
N ALA A 237 13.68 21.64 14.59
CA ALA A 237 14.39 20.77 13.65
C ALA A 237 14.85 19.42 14.27
N GLU A 238 14.72 19.25 15.58
CA GLU A 238 15.11 18.02 16.26
C GLU A 238 14.07 16.92 16.02
N LYS A 239 14.51 15.66 15.90
CA LYS A 239 13.63 14.49 15.74
C LYS A 239 13.77 13.47 16.89
N ASN A 240 14.79 13.62 17.73
CA ASN A 240 15.04 12.73 18.85
C ASN A 240 14.72 13.43 20.19
N GLN A 241 13.81 12.85 20.96
CA GLN A 241 13.34 13.40 22.24
C GLN A 241 14.45 13.55 23.30
N GLN A 242 15.44 12.63 23.35
CA GLN A 242 16.57 12.73 24.27
C GLN A 242 17.54 13.85 23.86
N ALA A 243 17.81 13.98 22.55
CA ALA A 243 18.61 15.08 22.01
C ALA A 243 17.93 16.44 22.20
N LEU A 244 16.59 16.49 22.13
CA LEU A 244 15.80 17.67 22.46
C LEU A 244 16.03 18.09 23.92
N PHE A 245 15.93 17.17 24.88
CA PHE A 245 16.16 17.51 26.30
C PHE A 245 17.58 18.00 26.57
N ALA A 246 18.61 17.35 26.00
CA ALA A 246 19.99 17.83 26.14
C ALA A 246 20.14 19.28 25.67
N LYS A 247 19.62 19.60 24.47
CA LYS A 247 19.60 20.97 23.93
C LYS A 247 18.83 21.95 24.82
N ILE A 248 17.67 21.56 25.34
CA ILE A 248 16.88 22.42 26.27
C ILE A 248 17.70 22.76 27.51
N MET A 249 18.40 21.79 28.10
CA MET A 249 19.23 22.00 29.27
C MET A 249 20.39 22.95 28.99
N ASP A 250 21.09 22.77 27.87
CA ASP A 250 22.17 23.67 27.44
C ASP A 250 21.65 25.11 27.24
N PHE A 251 20.49 25.28 26.58
CA PHE A 251 19.88 26.61 26.38
C PHE A 251 19.42 27.27 27.68
N ILE A 252 18.89 26.51 28.65
CA ILE A 252 18.50 27.05 29.96
C ILE A 252 19.71 27.67 30.66
N TYR A 253 20.87 26.99 30.65
CA TYR A 253 22.08 27.53 31.28
C TYR A 253 22.76 28.65 30.48
N GLU A 254 22.61 28.69 29.15
CA GLU A 254 23.08 29.82 28.33
C GLU A 254 22.27 31.10 28.61
N ILE A 255 20.95 30.97 28.76
CA ILE A 255 20.02 32.10 28.92
C ILE A 255 19.92 32.57 30.37
N PHE A 256 20.02 31.65 31.34
CA PHE A 256 19.92 31.94 32.77
C PHE A 256 21.23 31.55 33.50
N PRO A 257 22.31 32.35 33.44
CA PRO A 257 23.57 32.05 34.13
C PRO A 257 23.49 32.00 35.68
N SER A 258 22.40 32.52 36.24
CA SER A 258 22.04 32.41 37.66
C SER A 258 21.42 31.06 38.03
N ALA A 259 20.97 30.26 37.04
CA ALA A 259 20.43 28.93 37.24
C ALA A 259 21.50 27.97 37.75
N GLU A 260 21.22 27.36 38.88
CA GLU A 260 22.12 26.40 39.51
C GLU A 260 21.64 24.97 39.24
N ARG A 261 20.32 24.76 39.22
CA ARG A 261 19.65 23.52 38.83
C ARG A 261 18.57 23.80 37.80
N ALA A 262 18.37 22.82 36.92
CA ALA A 262 17.25 22.79 36.00
C ALA A 262 16.68 21.37 35.89
N PHE A 263 15.39 21.29 35.64
CA PHE A 263 14.63 20.04 35.51
C PHE A 263 13.64 20.17 34.35
N VAL A 264 13.63 19.16 33.46
CA VAL A 264 12.54 18.91 32.52
C VAL A 264 11.78 17.70 33.04
N VAL A 265 10.48 17.86 33.26
CA VAL A 265 9.60 16.87 33.89
C VAL A 265 8.46 16.60 32.93
N LEU A 266 8.19 15.34 32.62
CA LEU A 266 7.07 14.94 31.77
C LEU A 266 6.10 14.03 32.50
N GLN A 267 4.87 13.99 32.02
CA GLN A 267 3.89 13.00 32.42
C GLN A 267 4.20 11.65 31.75
N ASP A 268 4.15 10.57 32.52
CA ASP A 268 4.12 9.20 31.98
C ASP A 268 2.71 8.91 31.42
N GLU A 269 2.61 8.51 30.16
CA GLU A 269 1.32 8.23 29.48
C GLU A 269 0.52 7.08 30.11
N LYS A 270 1.17 6.17 30.85
CA LYS A 270 0.57 4.95 31.41
C LYS A 270 0.18 5.11 32.87
N THR A 271 1.00 5.78 33.67
CA THR A 271 0.70 6.01 35.11
C THR A 271 0.03 7.36 35.37
N GLY A 272 0.19 8.33 34.45
CA GLY A 272 -0.21 9.72 34.66
C GLY A 272 0.68 10.49 35.63
N GLU A 273 1.78 9.88 36.13
CA GLU A 273 2.68 10.50 37.10
C GLU A 273 3.75 11.36 36.40
N PHE A 274 4.10 12.48 37.03
CA PHE A 274 5.12 13.40 36.53
C PHE A 274 6.50 13.02 37.07
N HIS A 275 7.45 12.74 36.17
CA HIS A 275 8.81 12.33 36.52
C HIS A 275 9.87 13.16 35.76
N PRO A 276 11.05 13.42 36.35
CA PRO A 276 12.13 14.12 35.67
C PRO A 276 12.69 13.26 34.53
N VAL A 277 12.64 13.77 33.30
CA VAL A 277 13.24 13.17 32.10
C VAL A 277 14.62 13.73 31.79
N ALA A 278 14.90 14.94 32.30
CA ALA A 278 16.25 15.50 32.36
C ALA A 278 16.39 16.34 33.64
N ALA A 279 17.55 16.25 34.29
CA ALA A 279 17.93 17.07 35.43
C ALA A 279 19.43 17.34 35.35
N SER A 280 19.86 18.53 35.78
CA SER A 280 21.28 18.90 35.82
C SER A 280 21.53 19.93 36.93
N ALA A 281 22.79 20.06 37.34
CA ALA A 281 23.27 21.10 38.24
C ALA A 281 24.64 21.62 37.77
N GLN A 282 24.90 22.92 37.91
CA GLN A 282 26.20 23.51 37.53
C GLN A 282 27.34 23.17 38.50
N GLU A 283 27.03 22.87 39.77
CA GLU A 283 28.03 22.38 40.73
C GLU A 283 28.10 20.85 40.66
N HIS A 284 29.16 20.33 40.03
CA HIS A 284 29.51 18.92 40.12
C HIS A 284 29.92 18.56 41.56
N ASN A 285 29.00 17.96 42.32
CA ASN A 285 29.40 17.01 43.37
C ASN A 285 29.96 15.75 42.68
N GLU A 286 31.10 15.25 43.15
CA GLU A 286 31.69 13.98 42.66
C GLU A 286 30.94 12.74 43.19
N ASP A 287 30.10 12.92 44.21
CA ASP A 287 29.11 11.94 44.65
C ASP A 287 27.80 12.11 43.85
N GLY A 288 27.23 10.98 43.41
CA GLY A 288 26.00 10.93 42.60
C GLY A 288 24.73 11.22 43.39
N ASP A 289 24.62 12.42 43.97
CA ASP A 289 23.42 12.92 44.62
C ASP A 289 22.22 12.89 43.65
N VAL A 290 21.14 12.25 44.06
CA VAL A 290 19.88 12.25 43.30
C VAL A 290 19.30 13.65 43.38
N LEU A 291 19.18 14.33 42.24
CA LEU A 291 18.57 15.65 42.14
C LEU A 291 17.07 15.55 42.45
N GLU A 292 16.71 15.81 43.70
CA GLU A 292 15.33 15.84 44.17
C GLU A 292 14.58 17.10 43.69
N LEU A 293 13.33 16.89 43.26
CA LEU A 293 12.42 17.91 42.75
C LEU A 293 11.37 18.27 43.82
N SER A 294 11.04 19.55 43.96
CA SER A 294 10.05 20.00 44.94
C SER A 294 8.62 19.74 44.46
N GLN A 295 7.96 18.72 45.02
CA GLN A 295 6.57 18.40 44.70
C GLN A 295 5.59 19.56 44.96
N ALA A 296 5.89 20.43 45.94
CA ALA A 296 5.07 21.60 46.24
C ALA A 296 4.98 22.59 45.06
N ILE A 297 6.10 22.81 44.37
CA ILE A 297 6.20 23.73 43.22
C ILE A 297 5.53 23.09 42.00
N VAL A 298 5.78 21.80 41.78
CA VAL A 298 5.13 20.99 40.73
C VAL A 298 3.61 21.05 40.84
N GLN A 299 3.05 20.71 42.01
CA GLN A 299 1.60 20.65 42.21
C GLN A 299 0.92 22.01 42.05
N GLU A 300 1.53 23.11 42.52
CA GLU A 300 1.01 24.46 42.32
C GLU A 300 0.91 24.83 40.83
N VAL A 301 1.94 24.51 40.03
CA VAL A 301 1.94 24.74 38.57
C VAL A 301 0.93 23.84 37.85
N LEU A 302 0.85 22.55 38.20
CA LEU A 302 -0.12 21.62 37.60
C LEU A 302 -1.57 22.02 37.90
N ASN A 303 -1.87 22.41 39.14
CA ASN A 303 -3.20 22.83 39.57
C ASN A 303 -3.64 24.14 38.90
N LYS A 304 -2.73 25.12 38.78
CA LYS A 304 -3.06 26.43 38.20
C LYS A 304 -2.90 26.50 36.69
N ARG A 305 -2.09 25.63 36.08
CA ARG A 305 -1.72 25.64 34.65
C ARG A 305 -1.11 26.95 34.15
N HIS A 306 -0.42 27.67 35.05
CA HIS A 306 0.25 28.93 34.76
C HIS A 306 1.69 28.87 35.27
N SER A 307 2.60 29.57 34.59
CA SER A 307 3.98 29.73 35.05
C SER A 307 4.01 30.49 36.39
N ILE A 308 4.93 30.11 37.27
CA ILE A 308 5.16 30.77 38.54
C ILE A 308 6.61 31.15 38.72
N ILE A 309 6.84 32.28 39.38
CA ILE A 309 8.12 32.70 39.90
C ILE A 309 8.03 32.94 41.39
N SER A 310 9.07 32.58 42.13
CA SER A 310 9.26 32.95 43.52
C SER A 310 10.70 33.43 43.74
N THR A 311 10.85 34.65 44.26
CA THR A 311 12.14 35.26 44.58
C THR A 311 12.69 34.81 45.94
N ASP A 312 11.83 34.33 46.84
CA ASP A 312 12.19 33.62 48.07
C ASP A 312 11.17 32.50 48.36
N ALA A 313 11.41 31.33 47.77
CA ALA A 313 10.52 30.18 47.84
C ALA A 313 10.28 29.69 49.28
N ALA A 314 11.23 29.92 50.18
CA ALA A 314 11.10 29.58 51.59
C ALA A 314 9.98 30.38 52.29
N THR A 315 9.82 31.66 51.96
CA THR A 315 8.83 32.54 52.60
C THR A 315 7.50 32.62 51.85
N ASP A 316 7.46 32.33 50.55
CA ASP A 316 6.25 32.34 49.72
C ASP A 316 5.08 31.51 50.31
N HIS A 317 3.89 32.12 50.40
CA HIS A 317 2.71 31.49 50.98
C HIS A 317 1.95 30.56 50.02
N ARG A 318 2.31 30.53 48.73
CA ARG A 318 1.69 29.66 47.71
C ARG A 318 2.03 28.18 47.88
N PHE A 319 3.15 27.87 48.54
CA PHE A 319 3.62 26.50 48.72
C PHE A 319 3.19 25.96 50.09
N GLU A 320 2.25 25.00 50.10
CA GLU A 320 1.76 24.38 51.34
C GLU A 320 2.83 23.49 52.02
N GLN A 321 3.60 22.74 51.23
CA GLN A 321 4.63 21.81 51.71
C GLN A 321 6.03 22.45 51.65
N LYS A 322 6.31 23.37 52.59
CA LYS A 322 7.58 24.11 52.65
C LYS A 322 8.79 23.27 53.04
N GLU A 323 8.59 22.09 53.63
CA GLU A 323 9.66 21.24 54.15
C GLU A 323 10.66 20.82 53.06
N THR A 324 10.16 20.43 51.88
CA THR A 324 11.00 20.07 50.72
C THR A 324 11.73 21.27 50.11
N ILE A 325 11.11 22.45 50.12
CA ILE A 325 11.73 23.69 49.61
C ILE A 325 12.89 24.10 50.52
N LEU A 326 12.70 23.99 51.84
CA LEU A 326 13.70 24.28 52.85
C LEU A 326 14.83 23.24 52.88
N SER A 327 14.53 21.94 52.73
CA SER A 327 15.56 20.88 52.68
C SER A 327 16.44 20.98 51.43
N LEU A 328 15.85 21.33 50.28
CA LEU A 328 16.57 21.52 49.02
C LEU A 328 17.25 22.90 48.89
N GLY A 329 17.16 23.75 49.92
CA GLY A 329 17.81 25.06 49.98
C GLY A 329 17.38 26.06 48.91
N ILE A 330 16.21 25.86 48.29
CA ILE A 330 15.74 26.67 47.16
C ILE A 330 15.51 28.11 47.62
N ARG A 331 16.19 29.07 46.98
CA ARG A 331 15.99 30.51 47.21
C ARG A 331 15.09 31.11 46.17
N SER A 332 15.56 31.20 44.92
CA SER A 332 14.75 31.66 43.81
C SER A 332 14.45 30.51 42.86
N VAL A 333 13.21 30.47 42.37
CA VAL A 333 12.72 29.42 41.45
C VAL A 333 11.75 30.02 40.44
N MET A 334 11.88 29.57 39.20
CA MET A 334 10.87 29.69 38.16
C MET A 334 10.38 28.29 37.79
N CYS A 335 9.09 28.16 37.49
CA CYS A 335 8.56 26.96 36.90
C CYS A 335 7.50 27.31 35.85
N ALA A 336 7.64 26.75 34.65
CA ALA A 336 6.73 26.96 33.52
C ALA A 336 6.12 25.62 33.09
N PRO A 337 4.79 25.50 32.93
CA PRO A 337 4.16 24.30 32.40
C PRO A 337 4.48 24.12 30.91
N LEU A 338 4.66 22.87 30.49
CA LEU A 338 4.68 22.48 29.09
C LEU A 338 3.24 22.27 28.62
N LEU A 339 2.59 23.38 28.23
CA LEU A 339 1.19 23.43 27.85
C LEU A 339 1.03 23.44 26.31
N ALA A 340 0.32 22.45 25.77
CA ALA A 340 -0.13 22.40 24.37
C ALA A 340 -1.63 22.05 24.36
N ASP A 341 -2.45 22.73 23.56
CA ASP A 341 -3.91 22.49 23.46
C ASP A 341 -4.67 22.38 24.79
N ASN A 342 -4.21 23.14 25.81
CA ASN A 342 -4.74 23.12 27.19
C ASN A 342 -4.51 21.78 27.95
N GLU A 343 -3.63 20.93 27.44
CA GLU A 343 -3.07 19.73 28.06
C GLU A 343 -1.67 20.05 28.64
N VAL A 344 -1.39 19.62 29.87
CA VAL A 344 -0.09 19.84 30.52
C VAL A 344 0.76 18.58 30.35
N MET A 345 1.61 18.57 29.34
CA MET A 345 2.50 17.44 29.03
C MET A 345 3.63 17.28 30.06
N GLY A 346 3.90 18.33 30.84
CA GLY A 346 5.04 18.40 31.73
C GLY A 346 5.27 19.81 32.28
N LEU A 347 6.49 20.06 32.77
CA LEU A 347 6.96 21.36 33.20
C LEU A 347 8.49 21.47 33.09
N ILE A 348 8.98 22.71 33.07
CA ILE A 348 10.39 23.04 33.27
C ILE A 348 10.49 23.79 34.59
N GLN A 349 11.35 23.33 35.50
CA GLN A 349 11.74 24.06 36.72
C GLN A 349 13.18 24.51 36.59
N VAL A 350 13.46 25.75 37.00
CA VAL A 350 14.81 26.33 37.07
C VAL A 350 14.95 26.99 38.44
N ASP A 351 15.96 26.60 39.23
CA ASP A 351 16.16 27.13 40.57
C ASP A 351 17.62 27.42 40.92
N THR A 352 17.79 28.24 41.96
CA THR A 352 19.08 28.64 42.52
C THR A 352 19.02 28.73 44.05
N ARG A 353 20.09 28.29 44.70
CA ARG A 353 20.28 28.32 46.16
C ARG A 353 21.07 29.57 46.59
N ARG A 354 21.65 30.32 45.64
CA ARG A 354 22.46 31.52 45.92
C ARG A 354 21.59 32.66 46.44
N GLN A 355 22.12 33.45 47.37
CA GLN A 355 21.37 34.51 48.06
C GLN A 355 21.45 35.87 47.35
N THR A 356 22.33 36.01 46.35
CA THR A 356 22.51 37.22 45.53
C THR A 356 21.74 37.18 44.22
N ASP A 357 21.27 36.00 43.81
CA ASP A 357 20.76 35.74 42.48
C ASP A 357 19.27 35.39 42.61
N SER A 358 18.41 36.26 42.06
CA SER A 358 16.98 36.02 41.98
C SER A 358 16.52 36.22 40.54
N PHE A 359 15.67 35.32 40.05
CA PHE A 359 14.99 35.51 38.77
C PHE A 359 13.98 36.67 38.85
N ASP A 360 13.64 37.25 37.71
CA ASP A 360 12.59 38.27 37.60
C ASP A 360 11.43 37.87 36.65
N GLU A 361 10.42 38.73 36.55
CA GLU A 361 9.24 38.48 35.72
C GLU A 361 9.57 38.44 34.21
N GLU A 362 10.67 39.05 33.77
CA GLU A 362 11.15 38.97 32.39
C GLU A 362 11.80 37.61 32.12
N ASP A 363 12.57 37.08 33.08
CA ASP A 363 13.12 35.73 33.03
C ASP A 363 11.99 34.68 32.98
N LEU A 364 10.92 34.87 33.77
CA LEU A 364 9.75 33.98 33.74
C LEU A 364 9.05 34.01 32.38
N GLN A 365 8.94 35.17 31.74
CA GLN A 365 8.38 35.29 30.39
C GLN A 365 9.22 34.53 29.36
N VAL A 366 10.56 34.62 29.43
CA VAL A 366 11.45 33.86 28.55
C VAL A 366 11.32 32.35 28.80
N LEU A 367 11.31 31.91 30.06
CA LEU A 367 11.13 30.49 30.40
C LEU A 367 9.76 29.97 29.93
N THR A 368 8.71 30.77 30.06
CA THR A 368 7.36 30.43 29.57
C THR A 368 7.34 30.29 28.04
N GLY A 369 8.04 31.16 27.31
CA GLY A 369 8.19 31.05 25.86
C GLY A 369 8.95 29.79 25.44
N ILE A 370 10.01 29.43 26.16
CA ILE A 370 10.73 28.16 25.96
C ILE A 370 9.79 26.98 26.23
N GLY A 371 9.06 27.00 27.36
CA GLY A 371 8.13 25.94 27.74
C GLY A 371 7.02 25.71 26.70
N ALA A 372 6.43 26.78 26.16
CA ALA A 372 5.44 26.68 25.09
C ALA A 372 6.03 26.06 23.81
N GLN A 373 7.23 26.48 23.40
CA GLN A 373 7.89 25.92 22.22
C GLN A 373 8.25 24.43 22.40
N VAL A 374 8.72 24.05 23.59
CA VAL A 374 9.04 22.65 23.95
C VAL A 374 7.77 21.80 23.97
N ALA A 375 6.65 22.32 24.52
CA ALA A 375 5.37 21.62 24.51
C ALA A 375 4.88 21.31 23.09
N VAL A 376 4.97 22.28 22.17
CA VAL A 376 4.63 22.07 20.74
C VAL A 376 5.53 20.99 20.10
N THR A 377 6.85 21.05 20.31
CA THR A 377 7.76 20.03 19.75
C THR A 377 7.48 18.63 20.32
N LEU A 378 7.19 18.52 21.63
CA LEU A 378 6.83 17.24 22.26
C LEU A 378 5.48 16.71 21.75
N LYS A 379 4.48 17.58 21.56
CA LYS A 379 3.19 17.19 20.98
C LYS A 379 3.37 16.68 19.55
N ASN A 380 4.23 17.32 18.76
CA ASN A 380 4.58 16.83 17.42
C ASN A 380 5.22 15.43 17.46
N PHE A 381 6.13 15.15 18.40
CA PHE A 381 6.72 13.81 18.54
C PHE A 381 5.66 12.75 18.90
N SER A 382 4.76 13.04 19.83
CA SER A 382 3.63 12.17 20.18
C SER A 382 2.72 11.93 18.96
N LEU A 383 2.35 12.98 18.22
CA LEU A 383 1.54 12.85 17.01
C LEU A 383 2.21 12.00 15.93
N TYR A 384 3.53 12.13 15.73
CA TYR A 384 4.27 11.29 14.78
C TYR A 384 4.27 9.81 15.19
N ASP A 385 4.49 9.51 16.47
CA ASP A 385 4.47 8.13 17.00
C ASP A 385 3.05 7.53 16.94
N ASP A 386 2.01 8.31 17.25
CA ASP A 386 0.62 7.87 17.11
C ASP A 386 0.23 7.59 15.66
N ILE A 387 0.63 8.45 14.70
CA ILE A 387 0.44 8.20 13.27
C ILE A 387 1.17 6.93 12.82
N GLU A 388 2.40 6.71 13.30
CA GLU A 388 3.19 5.51 13.03
C GLU A 388 2.50 4.25 13.56
N ARG A 389 2.12 4.23 14.85
CA ARG A 389 1.40 3.12 15.49
C ARG A 389 0.07 2.81 14.81
N LEU A 390 -0.70 3.84 14.44
CA LEU A 390 -1.97 3.68 13.71
C LEU A 390 -1.75 3.08 12.32
N PHE A 391 -0.73 3.55 11.59
CA PHE A 391 -0.38 3.01 10.28
C PHE A 391 0.09 1.55 10.37
N GLU A 392 0.97 1.21 11.31
CA GLU A 392 1.43 -0.16 11.53
C GLU A 392 0.29 -1.09 11.95
N GLY A 393 -0.59 -0.63 12.84
CA GLY A 393 -1.79 -1.36 13.25
C GLY A 393 -2.74 -1.62 12.08
N PHE A 394 -2.94 -0.63 11.22
CA PHE A 394 -3.77 -0.75 10.02
C PHE A 394 -3.18 -1.73 9.00
N VAL A 395 -1.88 -1.65 8.71
CA VAL A 395 -1.17 -2.60 7.82
C VAL A 395 -1.27 -4.02 8.38
N THR A 396 -0.97 -4.20 9.67
CA THR A 396 -1.03 -5.49 10.37
C THR A 396 -2.43 -6.11 10.33
N ALA A 397 -3.47 -5.34 10.62
CA ALA A 397 -4.86 -5.79 10.54
C ALA A 397 -5.27 -6.15 9.10
N SER A 398 -4.82 -5.37 8.13
CA SER A 398 -5.09 -5.59 6.70
C SER A 398 -4.47 -6.90 6.20
N VAL A 399 -3.21 -7.18 6.58
CA VAL A 399 -2.54 -8.46 6.25
C VAL A 399 -3.29 -9.64 6.85
N HIS A 400 -3.63 -9.60 8.14
CA HIS A 400 -4.41 -10.66 8.78
C HIS A 400 -5.77 -10.92 8.09
N ALA A 401 -6.45 -9.86 7.61
CA ALA A 401 -7.72 -10.00 6.90
C ALA A 401 -7.57 -10.69 5.53
N ILE A 402 -6.46 -10.47 4.82
CA ILE A 402 -6.16 -11.18 3.55
C ILE A 402 -5.74 -12.62 3.82
N GLU A 403 -4.84 -12.87 4.76
CA GLU A 403 -4.41 -14.22 5.13
C GLU A 403 -5.58 -15.09 5.65
N ALA A 404 -6.59 -14.49 6.29
CA ALA A 404 -7.80 -15.21 6.71
C ALA A 404 -8.61 -15.83 5.56
N ARG A 405 -8.45 -15.33 4.31
CA ARG A 405 -9.08 -15.89 3.10
C ARG A 405 -8.30 -17.04 2.46
N ASP A 406 -7.01 -17.18 2.79
CA ASP A 406 -6.17 -18.31 2.36
C ASP A 406 -5.52 -18.94 3.60
N PRO A 407 -6.17 -19.94 4.22
CA PRO A 407 -5.63 -20.61 5.41
C PRO A 407 -4.22 -21.20 5.21
N ALA A 408 -3.77 -21.40 3.96
CA ALA A 408 -2.43 -21.89 3.66
C ALA A 408 -1.33 -20.82 3.75
N THR A 409 -1.68 -19.53 3.94
CA THR A 409 -0.75 -18.41 4.11
C THR A 409 -0.82 -17.75 5.50
N ALA A 410 -1.35 -18.42 6.53
CA ALA A 410 -1.38 -17.84 7.88
C ALA A 410 0.03 -17.48 8.41
N GLY A 411 0.22 -16.22 8.78
CA GLY A 411 1.49 -15.65 9.23
C GLY A 411 2.60 -15.59 8.17
N HIS A 412 2.28 -15.84 6.90
CA HIS A 412 3.25 -15.91 5.80
C HIS A 412 3.91 -14.55 5.56
N SER A 413 3.12 -13.49 5.38
CA SER A 413 3.64 -12.16 5.06
C SER A 413 4.53 -11.61 6.17
N PHE A 414 4.25 -11.94 7.43
CA PHE A 414 5.09 -11.58 8.59
C PHE A 414 6.43 -12.33 8.59
N ARG A 415 6.44 -13.63 8.30
CA ARG A 415 7.70 -14.41 8.21
C ARG A 415 8.52 -13.98 7.01
N VAL A 416 7.89 -13.73 5.86
CA VAL A 416 8.57 -13.19 4.67
C VAL A 416 9.18 -11.83 4.96
N ALA A 417 8.47 -10.92 5.64
CA ALA A 417 9.03 -9.64 6.08
C ALA A 417 10.24 -9.83 7.01
N GLU A 418 10.16 -10.69 8.03
CA GLU A 418 11.30 -10.97 8.93
C GLU A 418 12.51 -11.55 8.15
N TYR A 419 12.32 -12.54 7.29
CA TYR A 419 13.38 -13.11 6.46
C TYR A 419 14.00 -12.07 5.51
N THR A 420 13.17 -11.20 4.92
CA THR A 420 13.57 -10.13 4.00
C THR A 420 14.42 -9.09 4.72
N GLU A 421 13.97 -8.61 5.89
CA GLU A 421 14.72 -7.66 6.71
C GLU A 421 16.03 -8.25 7.22
N ARG A 422 16.03 -9.52 7.67
CA ARG A 422 17.27 -10.17 8.11
C ARG A 422 18.27 -10.34 6.97
N LEU A 423 17.83 -10.73 5.78
CA LEU A 423 18.71 -10.82 4.61
C LEU A 423 19.26 -9.44 4.22
N ALA A 424 18.42 -8.40 4.16
CA ALA A 424 18.83 -7.03 3.86
C ALA A 424 19.76 -6.41 4.93
N GLY A 425 19.60 -6.78 6.20
CA GLY A 425 20.51 -6.39 7.28
C GLY A 425 21.82 -7.20 7.35
N LEU A 426 22.05 -8.14 6.42
CA LEU A 426 23.22 -9.02 6.38
C LEU A 426 23.97 -8.99 5.04
N VAL A 427 23.51 -8.24 4.03
CA VAL A 427 24.22 -8.10 2.74
C VAL A 427 25.55 -7.35 2.87
N ASP A 428 25.64 -6.38 3.78
CA ASP A 428 26.86 -5.61 4.08
C ASP A 428 27.95 -6.45 4.79
N GLY A 429 27.58 -7.60 5.36
CA GLY A 429 28.49 -8.61 5.88
C GLY A 429 29.10 -9.52 4.81
N SER A 430 28.67 -9.43 3.55
CA SER A 430 29.05 -10.38 2.49
C SER A 430 30.54 -10.35 2.13
N SER A 431 31.08 -11.53 1.85
CA SER A 431 32.42 -11.68 1.25
C SER A 431 32.48 -11.16 -0.19
N VAL A 432 31.33 -11.10 -0.88
CA VAL A 432 31.20 -10.67 -2.28
C VAL A 432 31.01 -9.14 -2.34
N LYS A 433 31.98 -8.43 -2.93
CA LYS A 433 31.96 -6.96 -3.03
C LYS A 433 30.65 -6.41 -3.62
N ALA A 434 30.11 -7.03 -4.67
CA ALA A 434 28.89 -6.56 -5.34
C ALA A 434 27.63 -6.57 -4.44
N ILE A 435 27.63 -7.39 -3.38
CA ILE A 435 26.55 -7.43 -2.38
C ILE A 435 26.91 -6.58 -1.16
N ARG A 436 28.19 -6.60 -0.73
CA ARG A 436 28.69 -5.79 0.38
C ARG A 436 28.54 -4.28 0.17
N ASP A 437 28.69 -3.81 -1.06
CA ASP A 437 28.56 -2.40 -1.40
C ASP A 437 27.07 -1.92 -1.38
N ILE A 438 26.11 -2.83 -1.08
CA ILE A 438 24.68 -2.53 -0.90
C ILE A 438 24.43 -2.25 0.58
N GLN A 439 23.97 -1.04 0.89
CA GLN A 439 23.59 -0.61 2.24
C GLN A 439 22.19 -0.01 2.20
N PHE A 440 21.35 -0.42 3.16
CA PHE A 440 19.99 0.10 3.32
C PHE A 440 19.95 1.09 4.49
N SER A 441 19.34 2.26 4.27
CA SER A 441 19.01 3.17 5.38
C SER A 441 17.87 2.60 6.24
N THR A 442 17.68 3.13 7.45
CA THR A 442 16.53 2.77 8.30
C THR A 442 15.19 2.99 7.59
N GLU A 443 15.09 4.03 6.76
CA GLU A 443 13.90 4.30 5.94
C GLU A 443 13.71 3.24 4.85
N GLN A 444 14.77 2.84 4.15
CA GLN A 444 14.71 1.79 3.12
C GLN A 444 14.43 0.40 3.71
N MET A 445 14.90 0.12 4.92
CA MET A 445 14.54 -1.10 5.66
C MET A 445 13.04 -1.13 5.99
N ARG A 446 12.48 0.02 6.40
CA ARG A 446 11.04 0.17 6.66
C ARG A 446 10.19 0.09 5.39
N GLU A 447 10.65 0.68 4.30
CA GLU A 447 10.07 0.55 2.96
C GLU A 447 10.01 -0.94 2.52
N LEU A 448 11.14 -1.64 2.66
CA LEU A 448 11.25 -3.07 2.38
C LEU A 448 10.32 -3.93 3.26
N ARG A 449 10.22 -3.61 4.55
CA ARG A 449 9.32 -4.27 5.51
C ARG A 449 7.85 -4.13 5.09
N TYR A 450 7.38 -2.92 4.77
CA TYR A 450 5.98 -2.74 4.34
C TYR A 450 5.71 -3.37 2.97
N ALA A 451 6.67 -3.32 2.04
CA ALA A 451 6.54 -4.03 0.77
C ALA A 451 6.41 -5.55 0.96
N ALA A 452 7.22 -6.13 1.86
CA ALA A 452 7.16 -7.55 2.19
C ALA A 452 5.90 -7.95 2.98
N LEU A 453 5.36 -7.08 3.83
CA LEU A 453 4.06 -7.32 4.48
C LEU A 453 2.89 -7.27 3.48
N LEU A 454 2.95 -6.38 2.49
CA LEU A 454 1.83 -6.10 1.59
C LEU A 454 1.93 -6.75 0.20
N HIS A 455 3.00 -7.50 -0.10
CA HIS A 455 3.25 -8.08 -1.44
C HIS A 455 2.07 -8.89 -2.00
N ASP A 456 1.37 -9.59 -1.11
CA ASP A 456 0.30 -10.52 -1.42
C ASP A 456 -1.12 -9.90 -1.35
N PHE A 457 -1.23 -8.60 -1.00
CA PHE A 457 -2.51 -7.95 -0.70
C PHE A 457 -3.55 -8.07 -1.82
N GLY A 458 -3.10 -8.03 -3.09
CA GLY A 458 -3.93 -8.19 -4.28
C GLY A 458 -4.63 -9.55 -4.42
N LYS A 459 -4.34 -10.54 -3.56
CA LYS A 459 -5.13 -11.78 -3.43
C LYS A 459 -6.59 -11.50 -3.08
N VAL A 460 -6.90 -10.33 -2.52
CA VAL A 460 -8.27 -9.84 -2.31
C VAL A 460 -9.13 -9.92 -3.59
N SER A 461 -8.53 -9.68 -4.75
CA SER A 461 -9.20 -9.65 -6.06
C SER A 461 -9.30 -11.01 -6.75
N VAL A 462 -8.68 -12.05 -6.19
CA VAL A 462 -8.76 -13.43 -6.72
C VAL A 462 -10.03 -14.10 -6.19
N ARG A 463 -10.74 -14.85 -7.04
CA ARG A 463 -11.93 -15.59 -6.62
C ARG A 463 -11.56 -16.66 -5.61
N GLU A 464 -12.31 -16.72 -4.51
CA GLU A 464 -12.07 -17.65 -3.40
C GLU A 464 -11.93 -19.10 -3.86
N HIS A 465 -12.82 -19.59 -4.73
CA HIS A 465 -12.77 -20.97 -5.23
C HIS A 465 -11.49 -21.28 -6.02
N VAL A 466 -10.89 -20.30 -6.71
CA VAL A 466 -9.61 -20.44 -7.42
C VAL A 466 -8.45 -20.39 -6.42
N LEU A 467 -8.50 -19.46 -5.46
CA LEU A 467 -7.50 -19.25 -4.42
C LEU A 467 -7.29 -20.53 -3.58
N ILE A 468 -8.38 -21.16 -3.10
CA ILE A 468 -8.32 -22.35 -2.23
C ILE A 468 -8.20 -23.68 -3.00
N LYS A 469 -7.93 -23.67 -4.31
CA LYS A 469 -8.03 -24.85 -5.19
C LYS A 469 -6.89 -25.87 -5.00
N GLY A 470 -7.03 -26.75 -4.01
CA GLY A 470 -6.05 -27.81 -3.70
C GLY A 470 -5.96 -28.99 -4.69
N LYS A 471 -7.03 -29.30 -5.43
CA LYS A 471 -7.11 -30.46 -6.36
C LYS A 471 -7.36 -30.01 -7.79
N LYS A 472 -7.11 -30.89 -8.78
CA LYS A 472 -7.24 -30.52 -10.21
C LYS A 472 -8.68 -30.19 -10.61
N LEU A 473 -9.65 -30.91 -10.04
CA LEU A 473 -11.09 -30.65 -10.14
C LEU A 473 -11.62 -29.98 -8.86
N TYR A 474 -12.65 -29.15 -9.00
CA TYR A 474 -13.44 -28.64 -7.88
C TYR A 474 -14.23 -29.77 -7.19
N HIS A 475 -14.59 -29.58 -5.91
CA HIS A 475 -15.39 -30.56 -5.16
C HIS A 475 -16.70 -30.91 -5.88
N THR A 476 -17.43 -29.90 -6.35
CA THR A 476 -18.69 -30.06 -7.10
C THR A 476 -18.52 -30.80 -8.43
N GLN A 477 -17.39 -30.61 -9.13
CA GLN A 477 -17.05 -31.37 -10.33
C GLN A 477 -16.77 -32.83 -9.99
N MET A 478 -16.06 -33.10 -8.91
CA MET A 478 -15.76 -34.46 -8.45
C MET A 478 -17.05 -35.21 -8.07
N ASP A 479 -18.00 -34.55 -7.41
CA ASP A 479 -19.29 -35.13 -7.01
C ASP A 479 -20.21 -35.37 -8.22
N LEU A 480 -20.23 -34.44 -9.18
CA LEU A 480 -20.93 -34.61 -10.45
C LEU A 480 -20.36 -35.78 -11.24
N LEU A 481 -19.03 -35.91 -11.30
CA LEU A 481 -18.35 -37.02 -11.95
C LEU A 481 -18.66 -38.35 -11.26
N GLN A 482 -18.62 -38.41 -9.92
CA GLN A 482 -19.07 -39.58 -9.15
C GLN A 482 -20.51 -39.96 -9.48
N SER A 483 -21.41 -38.98 -9.55
CA SER A 483 -22.82 -39.17 -9.90
C SER A 483 -22.97 -39.70 -11.33
N ARG A 484 -22.13 -39.25 -12.28
CA ARG A 484 -22.11 -39.73 -13.67
C ARG A 484 -21.64 -41.19 -13.79
N PHE A 485 -20.66 -41.60 -12.98
CA PHE A 485 -20.23 -43.00 -12.89
C PHE A 485 -21.32 -43.93 -12.34
N LEU A 486 -22.04 -43.49 -11.29
CA LEU A 486 -23.19 -44.23 -10.74
C LEU A 486 -24.34 -44.30 -11.75
N TYR A 487 -24.61 -43.21 -12.47
CA TYR A 487 -25.61 -43.16 -13.54
C TYR A 487 -25.24 -44.08 -14.72
N ALA A 488 -23.97 -44.14 -15.11
CA ALA A 488 -23.49 -45.06 -16.14
C ALA A 488 -23.79 -46.51 -15.77
N GLN A 489 -23.44 -46.95 -14.55
CA GLN A 489 -23.76 -48.30 -14.08
C GLN A 489 -25.28 -48.55 -14.10
N ALA A 490 -26.07 -47.64 -13.52
CA ALA A 490 -27.52 -47.81 -13.44
C ALA A 490 -28.20 -47.83 -14.83
N SER A 491 -27.72 -47.03 -15.79
CA SER A 491 -28.26 -47.00 -17.14
C SER A 491 -27.90 -48.25 -17.94
N MET A 492 -26.68 -48.78 -17.77
CA MET A 492 -26.28 -50.06 -18.37
C MET A 492 -27.10 -51.23 -17.84
N GLU A 493 -27.30 -51.31 -16.52
CA GLU A 493 -28.19 -52.31 -15.91
C GLU A 493 -29.61 -52.19 -16.46
N ARG A 494 -30.19 -50.98 -16.46
CA ARG A 494 -31.53 -50.70 -17.02
C ARG A 494 -31.66 -51.12 -18.48
N HIS A 495 -30.68 -50.77 -19.32
CA HIS A 495 -30.72 -51.07 -20.75
C HIS A 495 -30.65 -52.57 -21.00
N ALA A 496 -29.72 -53.27 -20.34
CA ALA A 496 -29.56 -54.72 -20.48
C ALA A 496 -30.79 -55.50 -19.99
N TYR A 497 -31.38 -55.12 -18.85
CA TYR A 497 -32.63 -55.75 -18.38
C TYR A 497 -33.82 -55.43 -19.28
N ARG A 498 -33.89 -54.22 -19.86
CA ARG A 498 -34.94 -53.86 -20.83
C ARG A 498 -34.82 -54.71 -22.10
N GLU A 499 -33.62 -54.83 -22.68
CA GLU A 499 -33.36 -55.69 -23.85
C GLU A 499 -33.74 -57.16 -23.57
N LEU A 500 -33.43 -57.68 -22.37
CA LEU A 500 -33.81 -59.03 -21.97
C LEU A 500 -35.34 -59.20 -21.83
N ILE A 501 -36.06 -58.17 -21.36
CA ILE A 501 -37.52 -58.17 -21.23
C ILE A 501 -38.18 -58.01 -22.60
N ASP A 502 -37.72 -57.10 -23.45
CA ASP A 502 -38.35 -56.84 -24.76
C ASP A 502 -38.26 -58.09 -25.67
N ASN A 503 -37.18 -58.86 -25.55
CA ASN A 503 -36.99 -60.14 -26.25
C ASN A 503 -37.62 -61.37 -25.55
N HIS A 504 -38.32 -61.23 -24.42
CA HIS A 504 -38.75 -62.39 -23.61
C HIS A 504 -39.74 -63.33 -24.34
N SER A 505 -40.58 -62.78 -25.23
CA SER A 505 -41.61 -63.52 -25.96
C SER A 505 -41.03 -64.44 -27.05
N GLU A 506 -39.77 -64.24 -27.44
CA GLU A 506 -39.07 -65.02 -28.46
C GLU A 506 -38.19 -66.14 -27.87
N LEU A 507 -38.17 -66.29 -26.54
CA LEU A 507 -37.22 -67.15 -25.82
C LEU A 507 -37.91 -68.25 -25.01
N SER A 508 -37.36 -69.47 -25.06
CA SER A 508 -37.76 -70.50 -24.09
C SER A 508 -37.29 -70.13 -22.66
N PRO A 509 -37.94 -70.67 -21.61
CA PRO A 509 -37.52 -70.43 -20.22
C PRO A 509 -36.05 -70.80 -19.93
N SER A 510 -35.52 -71.80 -20.64
CA SER A 510 -34.11 -72.20 -20.61
C SER A 510 -33.18 -71.15 -21.22
N GLU A 511 -33.54 -70.60 -22.39
CA GLU A 511 -32.74 -69.60 -23.09
C GLU A 511 -32.79 -68.25 -22.40
N PHE A 512 -33.94 -67.85 -21.86
CA PHE A 512 -34.08 -66.65 -21.03
C PHE A 512 -33.15 -66.72 -19.81
N LYS A 513 -33.14 -67.86 -19.10
CA LYS A 513 -32.24 -68.09 -17.96
C LYS A 513 -30.76 -68.04 -18.36
N ALA A 514 -30.40 -68.62 -19.50
CA ALA A 514 -29.02 -68.59 -20.00
C ALA A 514 -28.58 -67.18 -20.41
N ARG A 515 -29.39 -66.44 -21.18
CA ARG A 515 -29.11 -65.04 -21.55
C ARG A 515 -28.98 -64.15 -20.32
N ARG A 516 -29.88 -64.29 -19.34
CA ARG A 516 -29.81 -63.57 -18.06
C ARG A 516 -28.48 -63.81 -17.34
N GLN A 517 -27.99 -65.04 -17.26
CA GLN A 517 -26.71 -65.34 -16.60
C GLN A 517 -25.49 -64.74 -17.34
N VAL A 518 -25.51 -64.73 -18.68
CA VAL A 518 -24.47 -64.07 -19.48
C VAL A 518 -24.49 -62.56 -19.27
N MET A 519 -25.67 -61.95 -19.28
CA MET A 519 -25.89 -60.52 -19.04
C MET A 519 -25.47 -60.10 -17.61
N GLU A 520 -25.88 -60.82 -16.56
CA GLU A 520 -25.46 -60.55 -15.18
C GLU A 520 -23.94 -60.64 -15.01
N LYS A 521 -23.28 -61.57 -15.72
CA LYS A 521 -21.82 -61.67 -15.73
C LYS A 521 -21.17 -60.46 -16.42
N TYR A 522 -21.71 -60.02 -17.56
CA TYR A 522 -21.23 -58.83 -18.28
C TYR A 522 -21.38 -57.55 -17.44
N LEU A 523 -22.56 -57.30 -16.86
CA LEU A 523 -22.82 -56.15 -15.98
C LEU A 523 -21.87 -56.12 -14.77
N LYS A 524 -21.56 -57.29 -14.19
CA LYS A 524 -20.56 -57.39 -13.11
C LYS A 524 -19.14 -57.01 -13.57
N GLN A 525 -18.74 -57.40 -14.77
CA GLN A 525 -17.44 -57.05 -15.34
C GLN A 525 -17.34 -55.54 -15.60
N GLU A 526 -18.37 -54.94 -16.19
CA GLU A 526 -18.41 -53.49 -16.44
C GLU A 526 -18.51 -52.67 -15.15
N SER A 527 -19.24 -53.12 -14.12
CA SER A 527 -19.23 -52.47 -12.80
C SER A 527 -17.83 -52.47 -12.17
N THR A 528 -17.08 -53.59 -12.26
CA THR A 528 -15.67 -53.62 -11.82
C THR A 528 -14.77 -52.69 -12.65
N ARG A 529 -15.01 -52.57 -13.97
CA ARG A 529 -14.28 -51.65 -14.85
C ARG A 529 -14.53 -50.19 -14.48
N LEU A 530 -15.80 -49.79 -14.29
CA LEU A 530 -16.18 -48.46 -13.85
C LEU A 530 -15.59 -48.12 -12.47
N GLN A 531 -15.51 -49.10 -11.56
CA GLN A 531 -14.84 -48.93 -10.27
C GLN A 531 -13.32 -48.69 -10.42
N LYS A 532 -12.62 -49.43 -11.30
CA LYS A 532 -11.20 -49.17 -11.60
C LYS A 532 -11.04 -47.75 -12.15
N PHE A 533 -11.78 -47.40 -13.19
CA PHE A 533 -11.77 -46.09 -13.82
C PHE A 533 -12.00 -44.94 -12.82
N PHE A 534 -12.97 -45.07 -11.91
CA PHE A 534 -13.22 -44.04 -10.89
C PHE A 534 -12.09 -43.95 -9.85
N SER A 535 -11.41 -45.06 -9.54
CA SER A 535 -10.21 -45.05 -8.69
C SER A 535 -9.03 -44.32 -9.36
N SER A 536 -8.82 -44.53 -10.66
CA SER A 536 -7.78 -43.85 -11.45
C SER A 536 -8.08 -42.36 -11.60
N VAL A 537 -9.35 -41.97 -11.75
CA VAL A 537 -9.80 -40.55 -11.67
C VAL A 537 -9.51 -39.93 -10.31
N LYS A 538 -9.77 -40.63 -9.20
CA LYS A 538 -9.45 -40.15 -7.85
C LYS A 538 -7.96 -39.88 -7.66
N ILE A 539 -7.11 -40.81 -8.11
CA ILE A 539 -5.65 -40.64 -8.09
C ILE A 539 -5.25 -39.46 -8.99
N ALA A 540 -5.82 -39.37 -10.18
CA ALA A 540 -5.52 -38.31 -11.14
C ALA A 540 -5.88 -36.91 -10.65
N ASN A 541 -6.87 -36.77 -9.76
CA ASN A 541 -7.32 -35.49 -9.21
C ASN A 541 -6.31 -34.87 -8.21
N GLU A 542 -5.41 -35.67 -7.64
CA GLU A 542 -4.35 -35.16 -6.76
C GLU A 542 -3.30 -34.37 -7.57
N PRO A 543 -2.66 -33.32 -6.99
CA PRO A 543 -1.69 -32.47 -7.68
C PRO A 543 -0.31 -33.12 -7.87
N SER A 544 -0.26 -34.41 -8.18
CA SER A 544 0.95 -35.19 -8.43
C SER A 544 1.23 -35.42 -9.92
N ILE A 545 2.47 -35.85 -10.20
CA ILE A 545 2.79 -36.53 -11.47
C ILE A 545 1.98 -37.84 -11.51
N LEU A 546 1.48 -38.20 -12.68
CA LEU A 546 0.71 -39.42 -12.89
C LEU A 546 1.62 -40.52 -13.44
N ASP A 547 1.41 -41.75 -12.99
CA ASP A 547 2.04 -42.93 -13.55
C ASP A 547 1.41 -43.29 -14.91
N ASP A 548 2.15 -44.05 -15.73
CA ASP A 548 1.71 -44.43 -17.08
C ASP A 548 0.38 -45.22 -17.06
N GLU A 549 0.17 -46.10 -16.07
CA GLU A 549 -1.08 -46.86 -15.93
C GLU A 549 -2.30 -45.94 -15.71
N VAL A 550 -2.17 -44.94 -14.84
CA VAL A 550 -3.25 -43.97 -14.58
C VAL A 550 -3.54 -43.15 -15.85
N THR A 551 -2.50 -42.83 -16.62
CA THR A 551 -2.63 -42.09 -17.88
C THR A 551 -3.33 -42.91 -18.97
N GLU A 552 -3.06 -44.22 -19.05
CA GLU A 552 -3.75 -45.15 -19.97
C GLU A 552 -5.21 -45.40 -19.54
N ASP A 553 -5.47 -45.55 -18.25
CA ASP A 553 -6.83 -45.63 -17.70
C ASP A 553 -7.62 -44.36 -18.04
N LEU A 554 -7.06 -43.15 -17.86
CA LEU A 554 -7.75 -41.89 -18.18
C LEU A 554 -8.12 -41.77 -19.67
N ARG A 555 -7.27 -42.25 -20.59
CA ARG A 555 -7.63 -42.34 -22.03
C ARG A 555 -8.78 -43.32 -22.24
N SER A 556 -8.72 -44.46 -21.57
CA SER A 556 -9.80 -45.46 -21.59
C SER A 556 -11.11 -44.96 -20.99
N VAL A 557 -11.08 -44.00 -20.06
CA VAL A 557 -12.25 -43.28 -19.51
C VAL A 557 -12.79 -42.25 -20.52
N ALA A 558 -11.90 -41.53 -21.22
CA ALA A 558 -12.28 -40.54 -22.25
C ALA A 558 -13.03 -41.17 -23.42
N ASP A 559 -12.58 -42.34 -23.88
CA ASP A 559 -13.22 -43.08 -24.97
C ASP A 559 -14.45 -43.89 -24.52
N TYR A 560 -14.75 -43.95 -23.22
CA TYR A 560 -15.86 -44.74 -22.69
C TYR A 560 -17.20 -44.03 -22.85
N VAL A 561 -18.12 -44.68 -23.58
CA VAL A 561 -19.51 -44.26 -23.73
C VAL A 561 -20.48 -45.30 -23.18
N PHE A 562 -21.57 -44.83 -22.60
CA PHE A 562 -22.65 -45.65 -22.03
C PHE A 562 -24.01 -45.19 -22.57
N PRO A 563 -25.06 -46.03 -22.58
CA PRO A 563 -26.38 -45.64 -23.08
C PRO A 563 -27.03 -44.60 -22.16
N GLY A 564 -27.48 -43.48 -22.74
CA GLY A 564 -28.28 -42.47 -22.09
C GLY A 564 -29.75 -42.88 -21.92
N GLU A 565 -30.62 -41.91 -21.62
CA GLU A 565 -32.05 -42.16 -21.41
C GLU A 565 -32.75 -42.63 -22.69
N ASP A 566 -32.48 -41.97 -23.81
CA ASP A 566 -32.97 -42.32 -25.15
C ASP A 566 -32.16 -43.44 -25.82
N GLY A 567 -31.22 -44.07 -25.10
CA GLY A 567 -30.29 -45.08 -25.63
C GLY A 567 -29.12 -44.53 -26.46
N GLY A 568 -29.08 -43.22 -26.75
CA GLY A 568 -27.92 -42.57 -27.40
C GLY A 568 -26.65 -42.60 -26.53
N PRO A 569 -25.44 -42.60 -27.11
CA PRO A 569 -24.19 -42.70 -26.36
C PRO A 569 -23.89 -41.40 -25.57
N LEU A 570 -23.58 -41.55 -24.28
CA LEU A 570 -23.10 -40.47 -23.41
C LEU A 570 -21.67 -40.75 -22.95
N PRO A 571 -20.77 -39.74 -22.93
CA PRO A 571 -19.40 -39.90 -22.46
C PRO A 571 -19.32 -39.97 -20.92
N LEU A 572 -18.37 -40.75 -20.41
CA LEU A 572 -18.13 -40.88 -18.97
C LEU A 572 -17.40 -39.67 -18.37
N ILE A 573 -16.57 -38.99 -19.16
CA ILE A 573 -15.86 -37.75 -18.78
C ILE A 573 -15.94 -36.73 -19.92
N THR A 574 -15.98 -35.45 -19.59
CA THR A 574 -15.97 -34.35 -20.57
C THR A 574 -14.55 -33.87 -20.87
N THR A 575 -14.35 -33.19 -22.00
CA THR A 575 -13.03 -32.66 -22.39
C THR A 575 -12.40 -31.76 -21.33
N PRO A 576 -13.10 -30.79 -20.71
CA PRO A 576 -12.50 -29.94 -19.66
C PRO A 576 -12.11 -30.71 -18.39
N GLU A 577 -12.88 -31.72 -18.00
CA GLU A 577 -12.55 -32.59 -16.87
C GLU A 577 -11.28 -33.43 -17.16
N LEU A 578 -11.17 -33.96 -18.39
CA LEU A 578 -9.99 -34.70 -18.84
C LEU A 578 -8.75 -33.81 -18.93
N GLU A 579 -8.88 -32.62 -19.52
CA GLU A 579 -7.81 -31.62 -19.59
C GLU A 579 -7.31 -31.24 -18.20
N ALA A 580 -8.20 -31.04 -17.24
CA ALA A 580 -7.84 -30.77 -15.85
C ALA A 580 -7.07 -31.95 -15.20
N LEU A 581 -7.60 -33.17 -15.30
CA LEU A 581 -6.99 -34.37 -14.67
C LEU A 581 -5.62 -34.72 -15.24
N THR A 582 -5.46 -34.62 -16.57
CA THR A 582 -4.23 -35.01 -17.29
C THR A 582 -3.06 -34.02 -17.11
N ARG A 583 -3.24 -32.90 -16.40
CA ARG A 583 -2.15 -31.94 -16.16
C ARG A 583 -1.03 -32.55 -15.32
N ALA A 584 0.19 -32.47 -15.85
CA ALA A 584 1.39 -33.07 -15.25
C ALA A 584 1.91 -32.36 -13.97
N ARG A 585 1.53 -31.10 -13.71
CA ARG A 585 2.00 -30.32 -12.53
C ARG A 585 0.94 -29.34 -12.00
N GLY A 586 0.65 -29.44 -10.70
CA GLY A 586 -0.25 -28.55 -9.94
C GLY A 586 -1.74 -28.70 -10.27
N SER A 587 -2.60 -28.07 -9.48
CA SER A 587 -4.07 -28.10 -9.62
C SER A 587 -4.64 -27.17 -10.71
N LEU A 588 -4.01 -26.02 -10.92
CA LEU A 588 -4.58 -24.87 -11.63
C LEU A 588 -4.50 -24.97 -13.17
N THR A 589 -5.61 -24.73 -13.89
CA THR A 589 -5.63 -24.55 -15.36
C THR A 589 -4.78 -23.32 -15.78
N PRO A 590 -4.52 -23.10 -17.09
CA PRO A 590 -3.84 -21.88 -17.54
C PRO A 590 -4.58 -20.59 -17.12
N GLU A 591 -5.91 -20.58 -17.22
CA GLU A 591 -6.78 -19.44 -16.90
C GLU A 591 -6.78 -19.17 -15.39
N GLU A 592 -6.97 -20.21 -14.57
CA GLU A 592 -6.93 -20.14 -13.10
C GLU A 592 -5.56 -19.65 -12.60
N ARG A 593 -4.47 -20.05 -13.28
CA ARG A 593 -3.12 -19.57 -12.97
C ARG A 593 -2.93 -18.11 -13.33
N LEU A 594 -3.44 -17.65 -14.48
CA LEU A 594 -3.41 -16.24 -14.85
C LEU A 594 -4.23 -15.39 -13.86
N GLU A 595 -5.37 -15.91 -13.38
CA GLU A 595 -6.17 -15.24 -12.34
C GLU A 595 -5.37 -15.12 -11.03
N ILE A 596 -4.72 -16.18 -10.56
CA ILE A 596 -3.84 -16.08 -9.37
C ILE A 596 -2.67 -15.15 -9.62
N GLN A 597 -1.99 -15.22 -10.76
CA GLN A 597 -0.85 -14.34 -11.09
C GLN A 597 -1.23 -12.85 -11.14
N SER A 598 -2.50 -12.53 -11.44
CA SER A 598 -2.99 -11.16 -11.44
C SER A 598 -2.93 -10.47 -10.07
N HIS A 599 -2.80 -11.22 -8.96
CA HIS A 599 -2.69 -10.65 -7.62
C HIS A 599 -1.55 -9.62 -7.52
N VAL A 600 -0.42 -9.83 -8.21
CA VAL A 600 0.74 -8.91 -8.14
C VAL A 600 0.40 -7.54 -8.73
N SER A 601 -0.30 -7.53 -9.88
CA SER A 601 -0.78 -6.29 -10.51
C SER A 601 -1.93 -5.65 -9.72
N HIS A 602 -2.74 -6.46 -9.02
CA HIS A 602 -3.76 -5.95 -8.09
C HIS A 602 -3.12 -5.34 -6.83
N THR A 603 -2.08 -5.95 -6.25
CA THR A 603 -1.26 -5.38 -5.18
C THR A 603 -0.72 -4.03 -5.62
N TYR A 604 -0.01 -3.98 -6.76
CA TYR A 604 0.54 -2.73 -7.29
C TYR A 604 -0.53 -1.65 -7.48
N THR A 605 -1.67 -2.01 -8.07
CA THR A 605 -2.79 -1.08 -8.27
C THR A 605 -3.32 -0.56 -6.93
N PHE A 606 -3.50 -1.43 -5.93
CA PHE A 606 -3.99 -1.04 -4.61
C PHE A 606 -3.00 -0.14 -3.87
N LEU A 607 -1.72 -0.53 -3.80
CA LEU A 607 -0.68 0.22 -3.11
C LEU A 607 -0.46 1.60 -3.73
N ASN A 608 -0.66 1.79 -5.03
CA ASN A 608 -0.63 3.10 -5.68
C ASN A 608 -1.78 4.05 -5.31
N HIS A 609 -2.82 3.58 -4.60
CA HIS A 609 -3.85 4.46 -4.03
C HIS A 609 -3.47 5.00 -2.63
N ILE A 610 -2.44 4.41 -1.99
CA ILE A 610 -1.96 4.88 -0.69
C ILE A 610 -1.02 6.08 -0.94
N PRO A 611 -1.22 7.23 -0.25
CA PRO A 611 -0.37 8.40 -0.41
C PRO A 611 0.95 8.21 0.36
N TRP A 612 1.86 7.41 -0.20
CA TRP A 612 3.17 7.14 0.39
C TRP A 612 3.98 8.42 0.58
N THR A 613 4.66 8.52 1.72
CA THR A 613 5.70 9.54 1.94
C THR A 613 6.89 9.26 1.01
N GLY A 614 7.74 10.26 0.75
CA GLY A 614 8.89 10.09 -0.14
C GLY A 614 9.83 8.95 0.27
N ALA A 615 9.96 8.70 1.57
CA ALA A 615 10.76 7.63 2.17
C ALA A 615 10.19 6.21 1.98
N LEU A 616 8.93 6.09 1.57
CA LEU A 616 8.21 4.82 1.33
C LEU A 616 7.68 4.73 -0.11
N SER A 617 8.21 5.56 -1.02
CA SER A 617 7.64 5.75 -2.36
C SER A 617 7.77 4.53 -3.28
N ALA A 618 8.73 3.63 -3.03
CA ALA A 618 8.93 2.42 -3.83
C ALA A 618 8.20 1.18 -3.28
N VAL A 619 7.44 1.27 -2.17
CA VAL A 619 6.70 0.12 -1.60
C VAL A 619 5.88 -0.63 -2.66
N ALA A 620 5.17 0.12 -3.52
CA ALA A 620 4.36 -0.46 -4.59
C ALA A 620 5.22 -1.16 -5.66
N ASP A 621 6.29 -0.54 -6.14
CA ASP A 621 7.16 -1.12 -7.18
C ASP A 621 7.93 -2.35 -6.67
N ILE A 622 8.38 -2.31 -5.41
CA ILE A 622 9.06 -3.44 -4.75
C ILE A 622 8.11 -4.65 -4.68
N ALA A 623 6.88 -4.43 -4.22
CA ALA A 623 5.83 -5.43 -4.18
C ALA A 623 5.41 -5.90 -5.60
N HIS A 624 5.45 -5.05 -6.61
CA HIS A 624 5.07 -5.41 -7.98
C HIS A 624 6.04 -6.38 -8.66
N ALA A 625 7.31 -6.36 -8.25
CA ALA A 625 8.37 -7.18 -8.86
C ALA A 625 8.77 -8.43 -8.05
N HIS A 626 8.05 -8.79 -6.98
CA HIS A 626 8.44 -9.90 -6.09
C HIS A 626 8.37 -11.30 -6.72
N HIS A 627 7.61 -11.44 -7.81
CA HIS A 627 7.52 -12.67 -8.62
C HIS A 627 8.27 -12.58 -9.96
N GLU A 628 9.06 -11.52 -10.17
CA GLU A 628 10.01 -11.46 -11.26
C GLU A 628 11.16 -12.44 -11.05
N LYS A 629 11.83 -12.82 -12.14
CA LYS A 629 12.93 -13.80 -12.11
C LYS A 629 14.11 -13.29 -12.89
N MET A 630 15.31 -13.62 -12.42
CA MET A 630 16.56 -13.16 -13.02
C MET A 630 16.69 -13.51 -14.51
N ASP A 631 16.00 -14.55 -15.00
CA ASP A 631 15.96 -15.00 -16.40
C ASP A 631 14.83 -14.39 -17.25
N GLY A 632 13.99 -13.51 -16.71
CA GLY A 632 12.83 -12.93 -17.40
C GLY A 632 11.62 -13.86 -17.52
N THR A 633 11.64 -15.07 -16.93
CA THR A 633 10.47 -15.98 -16.89
C THR A 633 9.53 -15.72 -15.71
N GLY A 634 9.67 -14.55 -15.09
CA GLY A 634 8.83 -14.03 -14.02
C GLY A 634 7.54 -13.39 -14.51
N TYR A 635 6.84 -12.73 -13.60
CA TYR A 635 5.63 -11.96 -13.87
C TYR A 635 5.48 -10.83 -12.83
N PRO A 636 4.77 -9.72 -13.16
CA PRO A 636 3.91 -9.51 -14.33
C PRO A 636 4.54 -8.80 -15.53
N LEU A 637 5.74 -8.23 -15.41
CA LEU A 637 6.42 -7.44 -16.43
C LEU A 637 7.47 -8.24 -17.23
N GLY A 638 8.04 -9.30 -16.64
CA GLY A 638 9.08 -10.11 -17.26
C GLY A 638 10.47 -9.45 -17.22
N LEU A 639 10.77 -8.80 -16.09
CA LEU A 639 12.03 -8.07 -15.86
C LEU A 639 13.20 -9.05 -15.75
N THR A 640 14.39 -8.61 -16.17
CA THR A 640 15.62 -9.43 -16.15
C THR A 640 16.69 -8.86 -15.23
N GLY A 641 17.39 -9.74 -14.50
CA GLY A 641 18.59 -9.41 -13.72
C GLY A 641 18.55 -8.09 -12.94
N ALA A 642 19.24 -7.07 -13.46
CA ALA A 642 19.41 -5.76 -12.84
C ALA A 642 18.20 -4.82 -12.98
N GLU A 643 17.22 -5.15 -13.84
CA GLU A 643 15.95 -4.42 -13.96
C GLU A 643 15.05 -4.68 -12.75
N ILE A 644 15.25 -5.80 -12.04
CA ILE A 644 14.51 -6.15 -10.82
C ILE A 644 15.14 -5.41 -9.63
N PRO A 645 14.35 -4.62 -8.86
CA PRO A 645 14.81 -3.98 -7.63
C PRO A 645 15.51 -4.97 -6.71
N ILE A 646 16.62 -4.57 -6.08
CA ILE A 646 17.36 -5.46 -5.17
C ILE A 646 16.47 -5.89 -3.99
N GLN A 647 15.62 -4.98 -3.50
CA GLN A 647 14.56 -5.22 -2.53
C GLN A 647 13.66 -6.39 -2.93
N SER A 648 13.15 -6.40 -4.18
CA SER A 648 12.30 -7.47 -4.70
C SER A 648 13.06 -8.79 -4.86
N ARG A 649 14.35 -8.75 -5.22
CA ARG A 649 15.20 -9.95 -5.30
C ARG A 649 15.46 -10.58 -3.92
N ILE A 650 15.68 -9.75 -2.89
CA ILE A 650 15.80 -10.18 -1.49
C ILE A 650 14.48 -10.83 -1.03
N MET A 651 13.36 -10.14 -1.26
CA MET A 651 12.03 -10.63 -0.89
C MET A 651 11.65 -11.93 -1.63
N ALA A 652 12.01 -12.08 -2.91
CA ALA A 652 11.76 -13.31 -3.67
C ALA A 652 12.50 -14.53 -3.07
N VAL A 653 13.72 -14.35 -2.54
CA VAL A 653 14.43 -15.42 -1.81
C VAL A 653 13.68 -15.80 -0.53
N ALA A 654 13.17 -14.81 0.22
CA ALA A 654 12.41 -15.00 1.44
C ALA A 654 11.05 -15.67 1.22
N ASP A 655 10.27 -15.23 0.23
CA ASP A 655 8.99 -15.83 -0.16
C ASP A 655 9.16 -17.30 -0.58
N ILE A 656 10.08 -17.58 -1.51
CA ILE A 656 10.35 -18.96 -1.96
C ILE A 656 10.78 -19.84 -0.77
N PHE A 657 11.58 -19.31 0.17
CA PHE A 657 11.96 -20.06 1.36
C PHE A 657 10.76 -20.40 2.26
N ASP A 658 9.91 -19.42 2.58
CA ASP A 658 8.73 -19.63 3.42
C ASP A 658 7.73 -20.57 2.75
N ALA A 659 7.46 -20.38 1.45
CA ALA A 659 6.57 -21.23 0.66
C ALA A 659 7.03 -22.70 0.55
N LEU A 660 8.30 -22.99 0.79
CA LEU A 660 8.86 -24.35 0.85
C LEU A 660 8.86 -24.95 2.28
N THR A 661 8.95 -24.12 3.32
CA THR A 661 9.15 -24.55 4.72
C THR A 661 7.90 -24.44 5.61
N ALA A 662 6.94 -23.58 5.28
CA ALA A 662 5.70 -23.41 6.03
C ALA A 662 4.92 -24.74 6.17
N GLY A 663 4.53 -25.05 7.41
CA GLY A 663 3.90 -26.33 7.79
C GLY A 663 2.41 -26.45 7.43
N ASP A 664 1.77 -25.33 7.12
CA ASP A 664 0.33 -25.16 7.34
C ASP A 664 -0.51 -25.33 6.07
N ARG A 665 0.11 -25.71 4.95
CA ARG A 665 -0.61 -25.94 3.68
C ARG A 665 -1.38 -27.27 3.73
N PRO A 666 -2.73 -27.30 3.64
CA PRO A 666 -3.52 -28.53 3.83
C PRO A 666 -3.19 -29.71 2.91
N TYR A 667 -2.53 -29.43 1.78
CA TYR A 667 -2.24 -30.38 0.70
C TYR A 667 -0.75 -30.71 0.54
N LYS A 668 0.15 -30.15 1.37
CA LYS A 668 1.61 -30.36 1.24
C LYS A 668 2.31 -30.31 2.59
N ARG A 669 2.93 -31.42 3.00
CA ARG A 669 3.85 -31.44 4.15
C ARG A 669 5.02 -30.48 3.90
N SER A 670 5.40 -29.71 4.92
CA SER A 670 6.59 -28.86 4.89
C SER A 670 7.84 -29.65 4.53
N LEU A 671 8.75 -28.99 3.80
CA LEU A 671 10.08 -29.53 3.57
C LEU A 671 10.98 -29.22 4.77
N SER A 672 11.98 -30.06 5.02
CA SER A 672 13.06 -29.69 5.93
C SER A 672 13.82 -28.48 5.37
N VAL A 673 14.35 -27.64 6.26
CA VAL A 673 15.17 -26.46 5.88
C VAL A 673 16.25 -26.85 4.87
N GLU A 674 16.98 -27.93 5.12
CA GLU A 674 17.99 -28.50 4.20
C GLU A 674 17.45 -28.66 2.76
N LYS A 675 16.27 -29.28 2.60
CA LYS A 675 15.65 -29.49 1.28
C LYS A 675 15.15 -28.19 0.65
N ALA A 676 14.71 -27.22 1.45
CA ALA A 676 14.32 -25.91 0.94
C ALA A 676 15.54 -25.13 0.42
N LEU A 677 16.67 -25.17 1.14
CA LEU A 677 17.93 -24.57 0.70
C LEU A 677 18.51 -25.27 -0.53
N ASP A 678 18.40 -26.61 -0.63
CA ASP A 678 18.77 -27.36 -1.83
C ASP A 678 17.97 -26.89 -3.07
N ILE A 679 16.66 -26.67 -2.91
CA ILE A 679 15.79 -26.17 -3.99
C ILE A 679 16.14 -24.74 -4.38
N LEU A 680 16.33 -23.84 -3.41
CA LEU A 680 16.78 -22.46 -3.66
C LEU A 680 18.12 -22.44 -4.42
N THR A 681 19.06 -23.28 -4.01
CA THR A 681 20.37 -23.43 -4.67
C THR A 681 20.22 -23.95 -6.11
N GLN A 682 19.25 -24.82 -6.38
CA GLN A 682 18.95 -25.29 -7.74
C GLN A 682 18.28 -24.22 -8.61
N GLU A 683 17.31 -23.47 -8.07
CA GLU A 683 16.65 -22.38 -8.81
C GLU A 683 17.64 -21.24 -9.11
N ALA A 684 18.54 -20.90 -8.18
CA ALA A 684 19.65 -19.98 -8.38
C ALA A 684 20.62 -20.47 -9.48
N LYS A 685 21.05 -21.74 -9.43
CA LYS A 685 21.88 -22.35 -10.50
C LYS A 685 21.19 -22.39 -11.86
N SER A 686 19.85 -22.42 -11.90
CA SER A 686 19.07 -22.30 -13.13
C SER A 686 18.90 -20.86 -13.64
N GLY A 687 19.41 -19.86 -12.91
CA GLY A 687 19.38 -18.46 -13.31
C GLY A 687 18.07 -17.74 -13.05
N LYS A 688 17.16 -18.29 -12.23
CA LYS A 688 15.85 -17.69 -11.92
C LYS A 688 15.86 -16.79 -10.69
N VAL A 689 16.69 -17.13 -9.70
CA VAL A 689 16.82 -16.44 -8.42
C VAL A 689 18.25 -15.89 -8.33
N ASP A 690 18.45 -14.76 -7.67
CA ASP A 690 19.76 -14.14 -7.53
C ASP A 690 20.68 -15.04 -6.68
N SER A 691 21.70 -15.62 -7.32
CA SER A 691 22.60 -16.58 -6.66
C SER A 691 23.39 -15.96 -5.52
N LEU A 692 23.78 -14.69 -5.64
CA LEU A 692 24.59 -14.01 -4.63
C LEU A 692 23.78 -13.75 -3.36
N LEU A 693 22.49 -13.45 -3.50
CA LEU A 693 21.57 -13.32 -2.36
C LEU A 693 21.25 -14.67 -1.72
N VAL A 694 21.10 -15.73 -2.51
CA VAL A 694 20.91 -17.10 -1.99
C VAL A 694 22.13 -17.58 -1.21
N ASP A 695 23.34 -17.31 -1.72
CA ASP A 695 24.59 -17.64 -1.01
C ASP A 695 24.65 -16.91 0.35
N VAL A 696 24.39 -15.59 0.38
CA VAL A 696 24.35 -14.82 1.65
C VAL A 696 23.25 -15.32 2.58
N PHE A 697 22.05 -15.65 2.08
CA PHE A 697 20.95 -16.18 2.88
C PHE A 697 21.31 -17.52 3.56
N ILE A 698 22.07 -18.38 2.86
CA ILE A 698 22.56 -19.66 3.37
C ILE A 698 23.70 -19.46 4.38
N GLU A 699 24.74 -18.71 4.00
CA GLU A 699 25.95 -18.51 4.82
C GLU A 699 25.65 -17.79 6.14
N SER A 700 24.89 -16.70 6.08
CA SER A 700 24.51 -15.89 7.25
C SER A 700 23.43 -16.54 8.13
N ARG A 701 22.76 -17.59 7.62
CA ARG A 701 21.60 -18.24 8.23
C ARG A 701 20.45 -17.27 8.52
N ALA A 702 20.17 -16.35 7.59
CA ALA A 702 19.06 -15.40 7.71
C ALA A 702 17.70 -16.08 8.00
N TYR A 703 17.52 -17.33 7.57
CA TYR A 703 16.37 -18.19 7.88
C TYR A 703 16.23 -18.66 9.36
N SER A 704 17.27 -18.54 10.20
CA SER A 704 17.23 -19.07 11.57
C SER A 704 16.62 -18.08 12.56
N VAL A 705 15.30 -18.00 12.56
CA VAL A 705 14.48 -17.22 13.52
C VAL A 705 14.61 -17.80 14.93
N GLY A 706 14.65 -16.95 15.95
CA GLY A 706 14.62 -17.37 17.37
C GLY A 706 15.97 -17.66 18.04
N ARG A 707 17.12 -17.43 17.39
CA ARG A 707 18.41 -17.24 18.08
C ARG A 707 19.04 -15.92 17.67
N PRO A 708 19.48 -15.06 18.62
CA PRO A 708 20.30 -13.92 18.28
C PRO A 708 21.61 -14.40 17.67
N VAL A 709 22.02 -13.79 16.57
CA VAL A 709 23.37 -13.97 16.03
C VAL A 709 24.32 -13.40 17.09
N GLY A 710 25.20 -14.26 17.63
CA GLY A 710 26.18 -13.83 18.62
C GLY A 710 27.12 -12.79 18.01
N ARG A 711 27.29 -11.67 18.71
CA ARG A 711 28.36 -10.70 18.44
C ARG A 711 29.74 -11.32 18.67
#